data_AF-A0A955A2Q3-F1
#
_entry.id   AF-A0A955A2Q3-F1
#
_cell.length_a   1.000
_cell.length_b   1.000
_cell.length_c   1.000
_cell.angle_alpha   90.00
_cell.angle_beta   90.00
_cell.angle_gamma   90.00
#
_symmetry.space_group_name_H-M   'P 1'
#
loop_
_entity.id
_entity.type
_entity.pdbx_description
1 polymer ?
#
loop_
_entity_poly.entity_id
_entity_poly.type
_entity_poly.pdbx_seq_one_letter_code
_entity_poly.pdbx_strand_id
1 'polypeptide(L)'
;MMSHRFVPRIASLTVVAGLFGIAQAQQIDLPTVIVDHDDVIISQSCRLIVPKGVFIPDSNNNGVVHIAASDITIECVDGEAELIADPERDNWDRKSGIGYVIRDVKNVTLRNAHAHRYKVNILAVNADGLVLDRCDVAGGYAQRLKSTPEREDSGDWLFPHNNDDREWVTQHGAAICIENSSDVTVRNCYTRRRQNGLILDRVTDSRIYDNDFSFLSGWGIAMWRSSRNIIARNQTDFCIRGYSHDIYNRGQDSAGILMFEQCNDNIIAENSATHSGDGLFAFAGREALGEFLEPNQTMPSKMGNNRNQFFGNDFSYAAAHGLELTFSFDNTISGNTFIGNAICGIWGGFSQDTAITHNLFERNGDKGYGLERGGINIEHSKRNTIVSNRFVSNECGVHLWWDDPGGLAGVPWYKLNYGPLRSNRVVNNAFRADKVGIQIRDDAINRGEKIHFQDTRISANTFVGVQIGEDVPPDISVEHTTEQWLIDSMGEQPPRSVPGTLQAVGARKHLAGRQNIVMTEWFPWDHKAPTVVARPKTPGSGTHEYRIYSKSPMWFGTAVDQVYDSGVGVRIEPMPSQKSSPDLAVSRVLVDAVQGENIVPYDIRITHNDEVFDLIGEFSRMPWQIRTFPWTPDPATQQPAPPDDELQWQDTTTSWVGTVSTLDLTFGGSGPKQAITRVLENANEVVFFEGADTQRDYFGIVAETTAHLSPGTWSVETVSDDGIRVHADGAIIIENWTHHAPEHDNATITVDPVEHPNGKDVTFRVEYFEIMGHAVLKVDVKKIAAPE
;
A
#
# COMPACT_ATOMS: atom_id res chain seq x y z
N MET A 1 65.09 -18.16 29.06
CA MET A 1 64.93 -19.09 30.20
C MET A 1 63.50 -18.94 30.73
N MET A 2 62.75 -20.06 30.78
CA MET A 2 61.57 -20.38 31.63
C MET A 2 60.43 -19.33 31.65
N SER A 3 59.23 -19.52 31.07
CA SER A 3 58.22 -20.60 31.18
C SER A 3 57.92 -21.08 32.61
N HIS A 4 56.82 -20.59 33.18
CA HIS A 4 56.15 -21.26 34.30
C HIS A 4 54.67 -21.52 33.96
N ARG A 5 54.38 -22.82 33.89
CA ARG A 5 53.06 -23.44 33.84
C ARG A 5 52.44 -23.42 35.24
N PHE A 6 51.15 -23.15 35.33
CA PHE A 6 50.31 -23.58 36.45
C PHE A 6 49.34 -24.66 35.95
N VAL A 7 49.30 -25.76 36.69
CA VAL A 7 48.44 -26.94 36.49
C VAL A 7 47.34 -26.90 37.55
N PRO A 8 46.06 -27.15 37.22
CA PRO A 8 45.08 -27.59 38.20
C PRO A 8 44.82 -29.10 38.12
N ARG A 9 44.55 -29.66 39.30
CA ARG A 9 44.39 -31.08 39.62
C ARG A 9 43.17 -31.71 38.93
N ILE A 10 43.38 -32.92 38.42
CA ILE A 10 42.32 -33.84 37.98
C ILE A 10 41.78 -34.57 39.21
N ALA A 11 40.48 -34.44 39.47
CA ALA A 11 39.74 -35.32 40.37
C ALA A 11 39.15 -36.48 39.55
N SER A 12 39.43 -37.70 39.98
CA SER A 12 38.95 -38.93 39.38
C SER A 12 37.43 -39.08 39.54
N LEU A 13 36.70 -39.17 38.43
CA LEU A 13 35.31 -39.63 38.41
C LEU A 13 35.29 -41.07 37.89
N THR A 14 34.81 -41.98 38.74
CA THR A 14 34.61 -43.40 38.44
C THR A 14 33.61 -43.55 37.30
N VAL A 15 34.04 -44.15 36.19
CA VAL A 15 33.17 -44.52 35.06
C VAL A 15 32.35 -45.73 35.45
N VAL A 16 31.05 -45.55 35.66
CA VAL A 16 30.07 -46.64 35.60
C VAL A 16 29.74 -46.83 34.12
N ALA A 17 30.20 -47.94 33.54
CA ALA A 17 29.84 -48.36 32.21
C ALA A 17 28.36 -48.80 32.18
N GLY A 18 27.46 -47.84 31.96
CA GLY A 18 26.10 -48.13 31.54
C GLY A 18 26.09 -48.46 30.06
N LEU A 19 25.59 -49.64 29.69
CA LEU A 19 25.27 -49.99 28.31
C LEU A 19 24.28 -48.96 27.75
N PHE A 20 24.77 -48.00 26.96
CA PHE A 20 23.91 -47.24 26.06
C PHE A 20 23.54 -48.16 24.91
N GLY A 21 22.34 -48.76 25.00
CA GLY A 21 21.66 -49.30 23.83
C GLY A 21 21.46 -48.15 22.84
N ILE A 22 22.19 -48.20 21.72
CA ILE A 22 21.92 -47.34 20.57
C ILE A 22 20.57 -47.83 20.04
N ALA A 23 19.49 -47.15 20.42
CA ALA A 23 18.22 -47.29 19.74
C ALA A 23 18.45 -46.77 18.31
N GLN A 24 18.65 -47.67 17.35
CA GLN A 24 18.44 -47.34 15.95
C GLN A 24 17.03 -46.78 15.85
N ALA A 25 16.89 -45.50 15.48
CA ALA A 25 15.61 -44.96 15.06
C ALA A 25 15.13 -45.84 13.90
N GLN A 26 14.14 -46.67 14.19
CA GLN A 26 13.51 -47.51 13.19
C GLN A 26 12.94 -46.55 12.15
N GLN A 27 13.48 -46.56 10.94
CA GLN A 27 12.99 -45.76 9.84
C GLN A 27 11.57 -46.26 9.54
N ILE A 28 10.57 -45.58 10.11
CA ILE A 28 9.16 -45.87 9.84
C ILE A 28 8.97 -45.60 8.37
N ASP A 29 8.68 -46.66 7.60
CA ASP A 29 8.38 -46.50 6.19
C ASP A 29 6.95 -45.97 6.10
N LEU A 30 6.83 -44.67 5.81
CA LEU A 30 5.55 -43.99 5.66
C LEU A 30 4.89 -44.43 4.34
N PRO A 31 3.58 -44.74 4.34
CA PRO A 31 2.86 -45.02 3.10
C PRO A 31 2.93 -43.81 2.16
N THR A 32 3.00 -44.06 0.85
CA THR A 32 2.90 -43.02 -0.17
C THR A 32 1.45 -42.82 -0.58
N VAL A 33 1.00 -41.57 -0.63
CA VAL A 33 -0.29 -41.17 -1.21
C VAL A 33 -0.02 -40.35 -2.47
N ILE A 34 -0.69 -40.72 -3.56
CA ILE A 34 -0.63 -39.99 -4.84
C ILE A 34 -1.85 -39.09 -4.93
N VAL A 35 -1.64 -37.81 -5.23
CA VAL A 35 -2.68 -36.81 -5.48
C VAL A 35 -2.72 -36.56 -6.99
N ASP A 36 -3.66 -37.19 -7.67
CA ASP A 36 -3.86 -37.10 -9.12
C ASP A 36 -5.29 -36.68 -9.52
N HIS A 37 -6.14 -36.41 -8.54
CA HIS A 37 -7.51 -35.92 -8.69
C HIS A 37 -7.91 -35.04 -7.49
N ASP A 38 -9.07 -34.39 -7.63
CA ASP A 38 -9.75 -33.63 -6.57
C ASP A 38 -10.25 -34.55 -5.44
N ASP A 39 -10.58 -34.00 -4.27
CA ASP A 39 -11.14 -34.73 -3.12
C ASP A 39 -10.24 -35.87 -2.54
N VAL A 40 -8.91 -35.73 -2.57
CA VAL A 40 -7.99 -36.75 -2.01
C VAL A 40 -7.92 -36.67 -0.50
N ILE A 41 -8.31 -37.74 0.19
CA ILE A 41 -8.37 -37.80 1.66
C ILE A 41 -7.10 -38.39 2.27
N ILE A 42 -6.49 -37.66 3.20
CA ILE A 42 -5.36 -38.10 4.03
C ILE A 42 -5.84 -38.43 5.45
N SER A 43 -5.71 -39.70 5.85
CA SER A 43 -6.20 -40.23 7.13
C SER A 43 -5.12 -40.84 8.03
N GLN A 44 -3.86 -40.81 7.60
CA GLN A 44 -2.70 -41.31 8.35
C GLN A 44 -1.43 -40.54 7.95
N SER A 45 -0.38 -40.64 8.76
CA SER A 45 0.94 -40.08 8.38
C SER A 45 1.43 -40.71 7.08
N CYS A 46 1.91 -39.90 6.14
CA CYS A 46 2.26 -40.37 4.79
C CYS A 46 3.33 -39.51 4.13
N ARG A 47 3.88 -40.03 3.02
CA ARG A 47 4.56 -39.22 2.00
C ARG A 47 3.57 -38.86 0.90
N LEU A 48 3.52 -37.59 0.51
CA LEU A 48 2.60 -37.12 -0.53
C LEU A 48 3.36 -36.83 -1.83
N ILE A 49 2.81 -37.30 -2.95
CA ILE A 49 3.33 -37.11 -4.31
C ILE A 49 2.19 -36.63 -5.22
N VAL A 50 2.46 -35.62 -6.05
CA VAL A 50 1.65 -35.13 -7.17
C VAL A 50 2.38 -35.50 -8.47
N PRO A 51 1.75 -36.23 -9.42
CA PRO A 51 2.41 -36.56 -10.68
C PRO A 51 2.77 -35.30 -11.48
N LYS A 52 3.96 -35.29 -12.10
CA LYS A 52 4.47 -34.12 -12.85
C LYS A 52 3.56 -33.76 -14.02
N GLY A 53 3.30 -32.46 -14.19
CA GLY A 53 2.52 -31.92 -15.30
C GLY A 53 1.01 -32.11 -15.17
N VAL A 54 0.53 -32.55 -13.99
CA VAL A 54 -0.90 -32.66 -13.69
C VAL A 54 -1.38 -31.33 -13.09
N PHE A 55 -2.50 -30.83 -13.62
CA PHE A 55 -3.25 -29.72 -13.05
C PHE A 55 -4.51 -30.26 -12.40
N ILE A 56 -4.77 -29.90 -11.15
CA ILE A 56 -5.85 -30.46 -10.34
C ILE A 56 -6.75 -29.32 -9.87
N PRO A 57 -7.79 -28.97 -10.65
CA PRO A 57 -8.74 -27.95 -10.22
C PRO A 57 -9.61 -28.49 -9.07
N ASP A 58 -9.88 -27.63 -8.09
CA ASP A 58 -10.89 -27.86 -7.06
C ASP A 58 -12.28 -27.60 -7.67
N SER A 59 -12.93 -28.67 -8.13
CA SER A 59 -14.10 -28.60 -8.99
C SER A 59 -15.38 -28.30 -8.22
N ASN A 60 -15.39 -28.56 -6.91
CA ASN A 60 -16.54 -28.39 -6.03
C ASN A 60 -16.33 -27.28 -4.97
N ASN A 61 -15.17 -26.60 -5.00
CA ASN A 61 -14.72 -25.57 -4.06
C ASN A 61 -14.64 -26.06 -2.60
N ASN A 62 -14.32 -27.33 -2.38
CA ASN A 62 -14.13 -27.90 -1.04
C ASN A 62 -12.67 -28.22 -0.70
N GLY A 63 -11.77 -28.08 -1.69
CA GLY A 63 -10.34 -28.33 -1.61
C GLY A 63 -9.85 -29.63 -2.25
N VAL A 64 -8.64 -29.62 -2.81
CA VAL A 64 -8.09 -30.79 -3.50
C VAL A 64 -7.61 -31.88 -2.54
N VAL A 65 -6.89 -31.52 -1.48
CA VAL A 65 -6.35 -32.47 -0.50
C VAL A 65 -6.96 -32.23 0.88
N HIS A 66 -7.67 -33.22 1.39
CA HIS A 66 -8.40 -33.17 2.67
C HIS A 66 -7.63 -33.92 3.74
N ILE A 67 -7.04 -33.20 4.69
CA ILE A 67 -6.35 -33.79 5.84
C ILE A 67 -7.39 -33.98 6.95
N ALA A 68 -7.79 -35.24 7.15
CA ALA A 68 -8.97 -35.64 7.94
C ALA A 68 -8.65 -36.45 9.21
N ALA A 69 -7.38 -36.53 9.61
CA ALA A 69 -6.96 -37.20 10.84
C ALA A 69 -6.06 -36.30 11.70
N SER A 70 -6.13 -36.51 13.03
CA SER A 70 -5.28 -35.85 14.01
C SER A 70 -4.01 -36.65 14.28
N ASP A 71 -3.00 -36.00 14.87
CA ASP A 71 -1.75 -36.63 15.33
C ASP A 71 -0.95 -37.29 14.18
N ILE A 72 -0.92 -36.63 13.02
CA ILE A 72 -0.25 -37.13 11.82
C ILE A 72 0.77 -36.14 11.26
N THR A 73 1.77 -36.69 10.56
CA THR A 73 2.74 -35.94 9.79
C THR A 73 2.63 -36.30 8.31
N ILE A 74 2.47 -35.28 7.48
CA ILE A 74 2.48 -35.37 6.02
C ILE A 74 3.80 -34.77 5.54
N GLU A 75 4.62 -35.60 4.89
CA GLU A 75 5.87 -35.19 4.25
C GLU A 75 5.67 -35.13 2.73
N CYS A 76 5.55 -33.93 2.18
CA CYS A 76 5.44 -33.74 0.74
C CYS A 76 6.82 -33.90 0.08
N VAL A 77 6.91 -34.76 -0.93
CA VAL A 77 8.19 -35.13 -1.56
C VAL A 77 8.70 -33.98 -2.43
N ASP A 78 9.96 -33.59 -2.21
CA ASP A 78 10.61 -32.47 -2.89
C ASP A 78 10.59 -32.63 -4.42
N GLY A 79 10.10 -31.58 -5.11
CA GLY A 79 10.01 -31.55 -6.58
C GLY A 79 8.98 -32.52 -7.19
N GLU A 80 8.20 -33.19 -6.34
CA GLU A 80 7.20 -34.17 -6.74
C GLU A 80 5.85 -33.96 -6.03
N ALA A 81 5.62 -32.85 -5.32
CA ALA A 81 4.36 -32.57 -4.60
C ALA A 81 3.82 -31.17 -4.90
N GLU A 82 3.90 -30.75 -6.17
CA GLU A 82 3.47 -29.43 -6.65
C GLU A 82 1.99 -29.46 -7.07
N LEU A 83 1.13 -28.96 -6.19
CA LEU A 83 -0.30 -28.83 -6.47
C LEU A 83 -0.57 -27.55 -7.26
N ILE A 84 -1.13 -27.67 -8.47
CA ILE A 84 -1.41 -26.53 -9.35
C ILE A 84 -2.85 -26.62 -9.85
N ALA A 85 -3.64 -25.56 -9.62
CA ALA A 85 -5.06 -25.55 -10.00
C ALA A 85 -5.29 -25.61 -11.52
N ASP A 86 -4.57 -24.78 -12.28
CA ASP A 86 -4.80 -24.58 -13.72
C ASP A 86 -3.50 -24.17 -14.46
N PRO A 87 -3.44 -24.32 -15.80
CA PRO A 87 -2.25 -23.99 -16.57
C PRO A 87 -2.03 -22.50 -16.82
N GLU A 88 -3.05 -21.65 -16.68
CA GLU A 88 -2.98 -20.22 -16.98
C GLU A 88 -2.14 -19.46 -15.94
N ARG A 89 -1.21 -18.63 -16.40
CA ARG A 89 -0.26 -17.94 -15.51
C ARG A 89 -0.69 -16.54 -15.12
N ASP A 90 -1.47 -15.85 -15.95
CA ASP A 90 -1.59 -14.39 -15.84
C ASP A 90 -3.00 -13.88 -15.47
N ASN A 91 -3.99 -14.77 -15.38
CA ASN A 91 -5.36 -14.45 -14.93
C ASN A 91 -5.50 -14.56 -13.41
N TRP A 92 -4.78 -13.71 -12.66
CA TRP A 92 -4.69 -13.79 -11.20
C TRP A 92 -6.02 -13.52 -10.48
N ASP A 93 -6.87 -12.66 -11.02
CA ASP A 93 -8.19 -12.31 -10.47
C ASP A 93 -9.26 -13.37 -10.71
N ARG A 94 -8.98 -14.39 -11.54
CA ARG A 94 -9.89 -15.51 -11.83
C ARG A 94 -9.58 -16.75 -11.03
N LYS A 95 -8.49 -16.77 -10.25
CA LYS A 95 -8.11 -17.95 -9.46
C LYS A 95 -9.20 -18.29 -8.42
N SER A 96 -9.57 -19.56 -8.37
CA SER A 96 -10.61 -20.11 -7.48
C SER A 96 -10.07 -21.33 -6.72
N GLY A 97 -10.91 -21.98 -5.92
CA GLY A 97 -10.58 -23.24 -5.27
C GLY A 97 -9.58 -23.16 -4.11
N ILE A 98 -9.36 -24.32 -3.50
CA ILE A 98 -8.48 -24.52 -2.35
C ILE A 98 -7.51 -25.67 -2.61
N GLY A 99 -6.23 -25.49 -2.27
CA GLY A 99 -5.23 -26.55 -2.43
C GLY A 99 -5.34 -27.63 -1.36
N TYR A 100 -4.89 -27.30 -0.15
CA TYR A 100 -4.97 -28.19 1.02
C TYR A 100 -6.04 -27.69 2.01
N VAL A 101 -6.84 -28.60 2.54
CA VAL A 101 -7.84 -28.34 3.59
C VAL A 101 -7.52 -29.19 4.82
N ILE A 102 -7.36 -28.53 5.96
CA ILE A 102 -7.12 -29.14 7.28
C ILE A 102 -8.26 -28.70 8.18
N ARG A 103 -9.18 -29.61 8.53
CA ARG A 103 -10.41 -29.21 9.22
C ARG A 103 -10.75 -30.16 10.35
N ASP A 104 -11.08 -29.59 11.51
CA ASP A 104 -11.58 -30.31 12.69
C ASP A 104 -10.62 -31.43 13.17
N VAL A 105 -9.32 -31.16 13.13
CA VAL A 105 -8.23 -32.08 13.49
C VAL A 105 -7.20 -31.39 14.37
N LYS A 106 -6.33 -32.14 15.04
CA LYS A 106 -5.30 -31.59 15.94
C LYS A 106 -3.93 -32.18 15.66
N ASN A 107 -2.88 -31.45 16.04
CA ASN A 107 -1.48 -31.91 16.00
C ASN A 107 -1.05 -32.42 14.61
N VAL A 108 -1.53 -31.77 13.55
CA VAL A 108 -1.12 -32.07 12.18
C VAL A 108 0.17 -31.36 11.86
N THR A 109 1.15 -32.07 11.29
CA THR A 109 2.34 -31.45 10.70
C THR A 109 2.30 -31.62 9.19
N LEU A 110 2.25 -30.51 8.45
CA LEU A 110 2.40 -30.49 6.99
C LEU A 110 3.75 -29.87 6.64
N ARG A 111 4.61 -30.67 6.02
CA ARG A 111 5.97 -30.27 5.65
C ARG A 111 6.14 -30.25 4.15
N ASN A 112 6.82 -29.20 3.68
CA ASN A 112 7.23 -29.06 2.29
C ASN A 112 6.07 -29.14 1.28
N ALA A 113 4.90 -28.64 1.65
CA ALA A 113 3.75 -28.60 0.75
C ALA A 113 3.92 -27.48 -0.28
N HIS A 114 3.69 -27.81 -1.55
CA HIS A 114 3.72 -26.85 -2.66
C HIS A 114 2.29 -26.75 -3.20
N ALA A 115 1.71 -25.55 -3.14
CA ALA A 115 0.38 -25.29 -3.69
C ALA A 115 0.36 -23.91 -4.34
N HIS A 116 -0.09 -23.88 -5.60
CA HIS A 116 -0.04 -22.69 -6.45
C HIS A 116 -1.33 -22.54 -7.26
N ARG A 117 -1.67 -21.28 -7.57
CA ARG A 117 -2.78 -20.89 -8.45
C ARG A 117 -4.18 -21.21 -7.91
N TYR A 118 -4.31 -21.45 -6.62
CA TYR A 118 -5.61 -21.45 -5.95
C TYR A 118 -5.95 -20.08 -5.41
N LYS A 119 -7.22 -19.83 -5.15
CA LYS A 119 -7.62 -18.68 -4.34
C LYS A 119 -7.08 -18.79 -2.93
N VAL A 120 -7.12 -20.00 -2.37
CA VAL A 120 -6.51 -20.34 -1.09
C VAL A 120 -5.58 -21.54 -1.24
N ASN A 121 -4.28 -21.39 -0.99
CA ASN A 121 -3.37 -22.54 -1.19
C ASN A 121 -3.47 -23.54 -0.02
N ILE A 122 -3.58 -23.04 1.23
CA ILE A 122 -3.83 -23.87 2.42
C ILE A 122 -4.91 -23.21 3.27
N LEU A 123 -5.98 -23.95 3.55
CA LEU A 123 -7.04 -23.57 4.50
C LEU A 123 -7.02 -24.51 5.70
N ALA A 124 -6.84 -23.96 6.89
CA ALA A 124 -6.95 -24.68 8.14
C ALA A 124 -8.05 -24.09 9.03
N VAL A 125 -8.95 -24.92 9.54
CA VAL A 125 -10.06 -24.50 10.41
C VAL A 125 -10.18 -25.45 11.58
N ASN A 126 -10.20 -24.95 12.82
CA ASN A 126 -10.22 -25.76 14.04
C ASN A 126 -9.05 -26.77 14.09
N ALA A 127 -7.83 -26.28 13.85
CA ALA A 127 -6.62 -27.05 13.64
C ALA A 127 -5.58 -26.82 14.76
N ASP A 128 -5.96 -27.09 16.01
CA ASP A 128 -5.09 -26.87 17.17
C ASP A 128 -3.78 -27.67 17.06
N GLY A 129 -2.65 -27.07 17.41
CA GLY A 129 -1.33 -27.71 17.34
C GLY A 129 -0.81 -27.91 15.91
N LEU A 130 -1.40 -27.25 14.91
CA LEU A 130 -0.95 -27.32 13.51
C LEU A 130 0.50 -26.84 13.36
N VAL A 131 1.30 -27.57 12.60
CA VAL A 131 2.63 -27.16 12.16
C VAL A 131 2.68 -27.11 10.64
N LEU A 132 2.91 -25.92 10.08
CA LEU A 132 3.27 -25.70 8.69
C LEU A 132 4.76 -25.38 8.62
N ASP A 133 5.53 -26.18 7.89
CA ASP A 133 6.99 -26.06 7.85
C ASP A 133 7.52 -26.21 6.42
N ARG A 134 8.23 -25.20 5.92
CA ARG A 134 8.82 -25.17 4.56
C ARG A 134 7.78 -25.25 3.42
N CYS A 135 6.59 -24.69 3.58
CA CYS A 135 5.61 -24.67 2.50
C CYS A 135 5.92 -23.57 1.47
N ASP A 136 5.89 -23.91 0.18
CA ASP A 136 5.90 -22.94 -0.91
C ASP A 136 4.46 -22.74 -1.39
N VAL A 137 3.92 -21.56 -1.11
CA VAL A 137 2.52 -21.21 -1.39
C VAL A 137 2.46 -19.90 -2.19
N ALA A 138 3.46 -19.66 -3.04
CA ALA A 138 3.50 -18.57 -3.99
C ALA A 138 2.46 -18.73 -5.12
N GLY A 139 2.16 -17.65 -5.85
CA GLY A 139 1.25 -17.68 -7.00
C GLY A 139 -0.18 -17.99 -6.60
N GLY A 140 -1.08 -17.02 -6.71
CA GLY A 140 -2.47 -17.22 -6.34
C GLY A 140 -3.31 -16.01 -6.63
N TYR A 141 -4.54 -16.02 -6.13
CA TYR A 141 -5.49 -14.94 -6.37
C TYR A 141 -4.93 -13.55 -6.06
N ALA A 142 -5.15 -12.62 -6.99
CA ALA A 142 -4.92 -11.19 -6.80
C ALA A 142 -5.85 -10.37 -7.68
N GLN A 143 -6.44 -9.31 -7.13
CA GLN A 143 -7.23 -8.35 -7.87
C GLN A 143 -6.31 -7.44 -8.69
N ARG A 144 -6.59 -7.28 -9.99
CA ARG A 144 -5.90 -6.32 -10.86
C ARG A 144 -6.08 -4.90 -10.31
N LEU A 145 -5.01 -4.13 -10.31
CA LEU A 145 -5.04 -2.73 -9.91
C LEU A 145 -5.73 -1.89 -10.97
N LYS A 146 -6.62 -1.00 -10.52
CA LYS A 146 -7.20 0.07 -11.34
C LYS A 146 -6.32 1.32 -11.30
N SER A 147 -5.61 1.50 -10.19
CA SER A 147 -4.62 2.56 -10.00
C SER A 147 -3.53 2.42 -11.06
N THR A 148 -3.17 3.54 -11.69
CA THR A 148 -2.17 3.60 -12.75
C THR A 148 -0.92 4.34 -12.26
N PRO A 149 0.18 4.37 -13.01
CA PRO A 149 1.32 5.23 -12.67
C PRO A 149 0.94 6.71 -12.51
N GLU A 150 -0.05 7.20 -13.24
CA GLU A 150 -0.54 8.59 -13.25
C GLU A 150 -1.41 8.95 -12.05
N ARG A 151 -2.25 8.01 -11.58
CA ARG A 151 -3.26 8.31 -10.56
C ARG A 151 -3.66 7.11 -9.74
N GLU A 152 -4.06 7.39 -8.51
CA GLU A 152 -4.79 6.46 -7.65
C GLU A 152 -6.19 6.19 -8.20
N ASP A 153 -6.70 4.98 -7.98
CA ASP A 153 -8.13 4.66 -8.06
C ASP A 153 -8.65 4.28 -6.66
N SER A 154 -9.76 4.90 -6.24
CA SER A 154 -10.34 4.67 -4.91
C SER A 154 -10.95 3.27 -4.77
N GLY A 155 -11.30 2.60 -5.86
CA GLY A 155 -11.81 1.23 -5.88
C GLY A 155 -10.76 0.16 -5.58
N ASP A 156 -9.47 0.52 -5.47
CA ASP A 156 -8.41 -0.40 -5.05
C ASP A 156 -8.22 -0.45 -3.53
N TRP A 157 -8.89 0.40 -2.75
CA TRP A 157 -8.82 0.36 -1.29
C TRP A 157 -9.30 -0.99 -0.75
N LEU A 158 -8.46 -1.63 0.05
CA LEU A 158 -8.88 -2.80 0.82
C LEU A 158 -9.77 -2.35 1.97
N PHE A 159 -10.65 -3.24 2.44
CA PHE A 159 -11.52 -2.93 3.58
C PHE A 159 -11.28 -3.93 4.72
N PRO A 160 -10.26 -3.71 5.57
CA PRO A 160 -9.91 -4.63 6.65
C PRO A 160 -10.90 -4.63 7.82
N HIS A 161 -11.87 -3.71 7.84
CA HIS A 161 -12.71 -3.46 9.02
C HIS A 161 -13.79 -4.53 9.30
N ASN A 162 -13.99 -5.49 8.40
CA ASN A 162 -14.90 -6.63 8.60
C ASN A 162 -14.21 -7.94 8.22
N ASN A 163 -14.32 -8.96 9.07
CA ASN A 163 -13.92 -10.35 8.76
C ASN A 163 -14.73 -11.40 9.56
N ASP A 164 -15.91 -11.05 10.06
CA ASP A 164 -16.73 -12.00 10.83
C ASP A 164 -17.45 -13.03 9.94
N ASP A 165 -17.66 -12.68 8.67
CA ASP A 165 -18.22 -13.54 7.62
C ASP A 165 -17.13 -14.06 6.65
N ARG A 166 -15.85 -14.05 7.09
CA ARG A 166 -14.68 -14.48 6.30
C ARG A 166 -14.44 -13.62 5.05
N GLU A 167 -14.74 -12.33 5.13
CA GLU A 167 -14.63 -11.36 4.04
C GLU A 167 -13.21 -11.33 3.45
N TRP A 168 -12.17 -11.40 4.29
CA TRP A 168 -10.79 -11.30 3.82
C TRP A 168 -10.41 -12.43 2.86
N VAL A 169 -10.68 -13.69 3.24
CA VAL A 169 -10.35 -14.84 2.40
C VAL A 169 -11.28 -14.96 1.19
N THR A 170 -12.56 -14.60 1.34
CA THR A 170 -13.55 -14.68 0.25
C THR A 170 -13.38 -13.58 -0.79
N GLN A 171 -13.01 -12.37 -0.40
CA GLN A 171 -12.84 -11.24 -1.31
C GLN A 171 -11.42 -11.13 -1.84
N HIS A 172 -10.41 -11.41 -1.02
CA HIS A 172 -9.01 -11.10 -1.33
C HIS A 172 -8.08 -12.33 -1.39
N GLY A 173 -8.58 -13.53 -1.07
CA GLY A 173 -7.78 -14.77 -1.08
C GLY A 173 -6.67 -14.81 -0.01
N ALA A 174 -5.94 -15.92 0.08
CA ALA A 174 -4.83 -16.10 1.04
C ALA A 174 -3.86 -17.22 0.63
N ALA A 175 -2.56 -17.07 0.90
CA ALA A 175 -1.63 -18.19 0.73
C ALA A 175 -1.94 -19.27 1.76
N ILE A 176 -2.08 -18.83 3.00
CA ILE A 176 -2.47 -19.67 4.12
C ILE A 176 -3.57 -18.92 4.87
N CYS A 177 -4.70 -19.57 5.12
CA CYS A 177 -5.72 -19.08 6.04
C CYS A 177 -5.86 -20.07 7.18
N ILE A 178 -5.68 -19.62 8.43
CA ILE A 178 -5.85 -20.43 9.64
C ILE A 178 -6.91 -19.77 10.51
N GLU A 179 -7.93 -20.53 10.86
CA GLU A 179 -9.12 -20.04 11.55
C GLU A 179 -9.37 -20.83 12.84
N ASN A 180 -9.78 -20.13 13.91
CA ASN A 180 -10.28 -20.71 15.17
C ASN A 180 -9.35 -21.79 15.75
N SER A 181 -8.05 -21.50 15.84
CA SER A 181 -7.03 -22.49 16.21
C SER A 181 -6.06 -21.96 17.28
N SER A 182 -5.43 -22.86 18.00
CA SER A 182 -4.44 -22.52 19.05
C SER A 182 -3.16 -23.34 18.94
N ASP A 183 -2.06 -22.83 19.51
CA ASP A 183 -0.73 -23.46 19.51
C ASP A 183 -0.22 -23.83 18.10
N VAL A 184 -0.54 -22.99 17.11
CA VAL A 184 -0.13 -23.17 15.72
C VAL A 184 1.33 -22.74 15.55
N THR A 185 2.08 -23.44 14.70
CA THR A 185 3.41 -23.04 14.25
C THR A 185 3.45 -22.90 12.74
N VAL A 186 3.80 -21.72 12.23
CA VAL A 186 4.08 -21.49 10.80
C VAL A 186 5.50 -21.02 10.64
N ARG A 187 6.33 -21.79 9.93
CA ARG A 187 7.75 -21.46 9.80
C ARG A 187 8.38 -21.86 8.48
N ASN A 188 9.42 -21.13 8.09
CA ASN A 188 10.16 -21.36 6.86
C ASN A 188 9.28 -21.38 5.59
N CYS A 189 8.08 -20.81 5.65
CA CYS A 189 7.16 -20.77 4.53
C CYS A 189 7.45 -19.57 3.63
N TYR A 190 7.11 -19.70 2.36
CA TYR A 190 7.39 -18.70 1.33
C TYR A 190 6.15 -18.42 0.48
N THR A 191 5.92 -17.14 0.16
CA THR A 191 4.92 -16.75 -0.83
C THR A 191 5.28 -15.42 -1.52
N ARG A 192 4.93 -15.31 -2.80
CA ARG A 192 5.00 -14.11 -3.66
C ARG A 192 3.93 -14.18 -4.75
N ARG A 193 3.77 -13.11 -5.54
CA ARG A 193 2.90 -13.06 -6.74
C ARG A 193 1.45 -13.43 -6.42
N ARG A 194 0.90 -12.76 -5.42
CA ARG A 194 -0.50 -12.88 -4.97
C ARG A 194 -0.85 -11.68 -4.10
N GLN A 195 -2.11 -11.57 -3.70
CA GLN A 195 -2.56 -10.44 -2.88
C GLN A 195 -2.23 -10.60 -1.39
N ASN A 196 -2.60 -11.71 -0.74
CA ASN A 196 -2.37 -11.89 0.70
C ASN A 196 -1.54 -13.14 1.02
N GLY A 197 -0.67 -13.02 2.03
CA GLY A 197 0.18 -14.09 2.53
C GLY A 197 -0.55 -14.98 3.52
N LEU A 198 -0.37 -14.71 4.82
CA LEU A 198 -0.94 -15.48 5.92
C LEU A 198 -2.11 -14.72 6.57
N ILE A 199 -3.28 -15.34 6.67
CA ILE A 199 -4.41 -14.89 7.47
C ILE A 199 -4.52 -15.74 8.73
N LEU A 200 -4.56 -15.08 9.88
CA LEU A 200 -4.83 -15.63 11.20
C LEU A 200 -6.16 -15.05 11.70
N ASP A 201 -7.19 -15.87 11.76
CA ASP A 201 -8.51 -15.48 12.20
C ASP A 201 -8.89 -16.20 13.50
N ARG A 202 -8.98 -15.47 14.61
CA ARG A 202 -9.21 -16.01 15.96
C ARG A 202 -8.17 -17.08 16.32
N VAL A 203 -6.90 -16.81 16.02
CA VAL A 203 -5.76 -17.70 16.31
C VAL A 203 -5.02 -17.22 17.55
N THR A 204 -4.72 -18.15 18.45
CA THR A 204 -4.14 -17.81 19.76
C THR A 204 -2.94 -18.66 20.16
N ASP A 205 -2.11 -18.14 21.06
CA ASP A 205 -1.02 -18.89 21.70
C ASP A 205 -0.02 -19.53 20.69
N SER A 206 0.15 -18.90 19.53
CA SER A 206 0.82 -19.47 18.35
C SER A 206 2.18 -18.81 18.03
N ARG A 207 2.98 -19.44 17.17
CA ARG A 207 4.35 -19.02 16.80
C ARG A 207 4.54 -18.97 15.29
N ILE A 208 4.73 -17.78 14.74
CA ILE A 208 4.88 -17.54 13.31
C ILE A 208 6.25 -16.91 13.09
N TYR A 209 7.19 -17.66 12.50
CA TYR A 209 8.57 -17.20 12.40
C TYR A 209 9.36 -17.71 11.19
N ASP A 210 10.41 -16.98 10.82
CA ASP A 210 11.31 -17.31 9.71
C ASP A 210 10.60 -17.48 8.35
N ASN A 211 9.50 -16.77 8.11
CA ASN A 211 8.77 -16.82 6.83
C ASN A 211 9.16 -15.64 5.91
N ASP A 212 9.07 -15.81 4.59
CA ASP A 212 9.13 -14.72 3.60
C ASP A 212 7.80 -14.59 2.86
N PHE A 213 6.99 -13.63 3.29
CA PHE A 213 5.71 -13.23 2.70
C PHE A 213 5.79 -11.81 2.13
N SER A 214 6.87 -11.54 1.40
CA SER A 214 7.14 -10.25 0.77
C SER A 214 6.58 -10.14 -0.66
N PHE A 215 6.52 -8.92 -1.20
CA PHE A 215 6.12 -8.62 -2.58
C PHE A 215 4.69 -9.05 -2.92
N LEU A 216 3.75 -8.59 -2.10
CA LEU A 216 2.32 -8.90 -2.18
C LEU A 216 1.51 -7.61 -2.38
N SER A 217 0.35 -7.68 -3.04
CA SER A 217 -0.51 -6.52 -3.28
C SER A 217 -1.56 -6.24 -2.21
N GLY A 218 -1.44 -6.89 -1.05
CA GLY A 218 -2.32 -6.75 0.11
C GLY A 218 -1.54 -6.94 1.41
N TRP A 219 -1.89 -7.96 2.18
CA TRP A 219 -1.32 -8.17 3.53
C TRP A 219 -0.28 -9.30 3.57
N GLY A 220 0.86 -9.04 4.21
CA GLY A 220 1.87 -10.07 4.49
C GLY A 220 1.38 -11.08 5.51
N ILE A 221 1.10 -10.60 6.72
CA ILE A 221 0.46 -11.36 7.81
C ILE A 221 -0.73 -10.54 8.31
N ALA A 222 -1.95 -11.07 8.18
CA ALA A 222 -3.17 -10.43 8.65
C ALA A 222 -3.75 -11.17 9.86
N MET A 223 -4.14 -10.42 10.89
CA MET A 223 -4.62 -10.94 12.16
C MET A 223 -5.99 -10.34 12.49
N TRP A 224 -6.99 -11.19 12.64
CA TRP A 224 -8.32 -10.84 13.15
C TRP A 224 -8.53 -11.49 14.51
N ARG A 225 -8.83 -10.72 15.57
CA ARG A 225 -9.11 -11.24 16.93
C ARG A 225 -8.09 -12.28 17.42
N SER A 226 -6.83 -12.10 17.06
CA SER A 226 -5.76 -13.07 17.28
C SER A 226 -4.79 -12.56 18.35
N SER A 227 -4.60 -13.36 19.40
CA SER A 227 -3.98 -12.90 20.65
C SER A 227 -2.98 -13.88 21.24
N ARG A 228 -2.02 -13.39 22.02
CA ARG A 228 -0.95 -14.20 22.66
C ARG A 228 -0.05 -14.93 21.65
N ASN A 229 0.11 -14.38 20.45
CA ASN A 229 0.96 -14.94 19.41
C ASN A 229 2.36 -14.33 19.44
N ILE A 230 3.35 -15.09 18.98
CA ILE A 230 4.70 -14.60 18.69
C ILE A 230 4.88 -14.56 17.17
N ILE A 231 4.97 -13.34 16.62
CA ILE A 231 5.27 -13.07 15.22
C ILE A 231 6.71 -12.57 15.16
N ALA A 232 7.65 -13.43 14.79
CA ALA A 232 9.07 -13.12 14.92
C ALA A 232 9.90 -13.44 13.67
N ARG A 233 10.85 -12.57 13.31
CA ARG A 233 11.83 -12.85 12.24
C ARG A 233 11.19 -13.16 10.88
N ASN A 234 10.01 -12.62 10.59
CA ASN A 234 9.38 -12.75 9.28
C ASN A 234 9.79 -11.59 8.37
N GLN A 235 9.80 -11.84 7.06
CA GLN A 235 9.91 -10.83 6.04
C GLN A 235 8.53 -10.63 5.40
N THR A 236 7.98 -9.43 5.54
CA THR A 236 6.74 -8.95 4.93
C THR A 236 7.03 -7.62 4.23
N ASP A 237 8.13 -7.59 3.48
CA ASP A 237 8.60 -6.40 2.79
C ASP A 237 7.82 -6.23 1.48
N PHE A 238 7.56 -4.99 1.04
CA PHE A 238 6.83 -4.72 -0.20
C PHE A 238 5.43 -5.37 -0.21
N CYS A 239 4.70 -5.32 0.91
CA CYS A 239 3.28 -5.66 0.95
C CYS A 239 2.49 -4.36 0.70
N ILE A 240 2.25 -4.05 -0.57
CA ILE A 240 1.77 -2.73 -0.99
C ILE A 240 0.88 -2.80 -2.23
N ARG A 241 -0.13 -1.92 -2.27
CA ARG A 241 -1.10 -1.79 -3.36
C ARG A 241 -1.04 -0.43 -4.06
N GLY A 242 -1.30 0.65 -3.33
CA GLY A 242 -1.43 1.99 -3.90
C GLY A 242 -0.17 2.84 -3.82
N TYR A 243 0.69 2.78 -4.84
CA TYR A 243 1.90 3.60 -4.88
C TYR A 243 2.38 3.94 -6.29
N SER A 244 2.71 5.22 -6.50
CA SER A 244 3.51 5.69 -7.63
C SER A 244 4.50 6.75 -7.15
N HIS A 245 5.79 6.47 -7.29
CA HIS A 245 6.84 7.31 -6.73
C HIS A 245 6.74 8.76 -7.23
N ASP A 246 6.68 9.69 -6.27
CA ASP A 246 6.46 11.13 -6.45
C ASP A 246 5.10 11.57 -7.02
N ILE A 247 4.17 10.63 -7.24
CA ILE A 247 2.81 10.93 -7.72
C ILE A 247 1.78 10.74 -6.62
N TYR A 248 1.70 9.54 -6.02
CA TYR A 248 0.83 9.25 -4.88
C TYR A 248 1.40 8.15 -3.98
N ASN A 249 1.09 8.20 -2.69
CA ASN A 249 1.60 7.30 -1.65
C ASN A 249 0.47 6.85 -0.72
N ARG A 250 -0.47 6.07 -1.24
CA ARG A 250 -1.75 5.85 -0.55
C ARG A 250 -1.76 4.59 0.28
N GLY A 251 -0.98 3.58 -0.10
CA GLY A 251 -0.94 2.28 0.56
C GLY A 251 -2.24 1.47 0.34
N GLN A 252 -3.41 2.11 0.34
CA GLN A 252 -4.73 1.53 0.09
C GLN A 252 -5.06 0.38 1.07
N ASP A 253 -4.84 0.64 2.36
CA ASP A 253 -5.03 -0.30 3.48
C ASP A 253 -4.27 -1.63 3.37
N SER A 254 -3.22 -1.67 2.54
CA SER A 254 -2.24 -2.76 2.52
C SER A 254 -1.21 -2.59 3.64
N ALA A 255 -0.65 -3.70 4.11
CA ALA A 255 0.30 -3.67 5.23
C ALA A 255 1.23 -4.89 5.22
N GLY A 256 2.45 -4.72 5.73
CA GLY A 256 3.31 -5.86 6.04
C GLY A 256 2.67 -6.77 7.09
N ILE A 257 2.20 -6.16 8.18
CA ILE A 257 1.47 -6.85 9.25
C ILE A 257 0.17 -6.08 9.53
N LEU A 258 -0.98 -6.75 9.50
CA LEU A 258 -2.29 -6.18 9.79
C LEU A 258 -2.86 -6.78 11.09
N MET A 259 -3.38 -5.96 11.99
CA MET A 259 -3.98 -6.38 13.28
C MET A 259 -5.31 -5.69 13.52
N PHE A 260 -6.41 -6.38 13.25
CA PHE A 260 -7.75 -5.81 13.35
C PHE A 260 -8.59 -6.57 14.37
N GLU A 261 -9.48 -5.83 15.03
CA GLU A 261 -10.36 -6.30 16.09
C GLU A 261 -9.59 -6.99 17.24
N GLN A 262 -9.20 -6.21 18.24
CA GLN A 262 -8.83 -6.74 19.56
C GLN A 262 -7.72 -7.82 19.54
N CYS A 263 -6.66 -7.59 18.76
CA CYS A 263 -5.44 -8.40 18.79
C CYS A 263 -4.58 -7.99 19.99
N ASN A 264 -4.58 -8.82 21.04
CA ASN A 264 -4.00 -8.48 22.34
C ASN A 264 -2.83 -9.40 22.73
N ASP A 265 -1.95 -8.87 23.59
CA ASP A 265 -0.90 -9.65 24.26
C ASP A 265 0.07 -10.36 23.27
N ASN A 266 0.24 -9.83 22.06
CA ASN A 266 1.14 -10.39 21.06
C ASN A 266 2.58 -9.87 21.20
N ILE A 267 3.54 -10.66 20.74
CA ILE A 267 4.94 -10.27 20.58
C ILE A 267 5.24 -10.17 19.08
N ILE A 268 5.58 -8.97 18.63
CA ILE A 268 5.99 -8.65 17.26
C ILE A 268 7.47 -8.28 17.28
N ALA A 269 8.35 -9.18 16.87
CA ALA A 269 9.77 -9.06 17.15
C ALA A 269 10.68 -9.35 15.95
N GLU A 270 11.63 -8.46 15.70
CA GLU A 270 12.71 -8.68 14.70
C GLU A 270 12.18 -9.01 13.28
N ASN A 271 10.97 -8.55 12.94
CA ASN A 271 10.42 -8.67 11.59
C ASN A 271 10.93 -7.53 10.69
N SER A 272 10.98 -7.80 9.39
CA SER A 272 11.16 -6.76 8.36
C SER A 272 9.84 -6.56 7.64
N ALA A 273 9.27 -5.36 7.74
CA ALA A 273 8.05 -4.96 7.07
C ALA A 273 8.27 -3.63 6.36
N THR A 274 9.29 -3.58 5.52
CA THR A 274 9.71 -2.37 4.81
C THR A 274 8.97 -2.21 3.49
N HIS A 275 8.83 -0.98 2.99
CA HIS A 275 8.25 -0.73 1.65
C HIS A 275 6.78 -1.17 1.47
N SER A 276 6.07 -1.41 2.56
CA SER A 276 4.67 -1.80 2.57
C SER A 276 3.75 -0.57 2.52
N GLY A 277 2.44 -0.75 2.39
CA GLY A 277 1.47 0.34 2.56
C GLY A 277 1.69 1.01 3.92
N ASP A 278 1.36 0.26 4.96
CA ASP A 278 1.91 0.41 6.31
C ASP A 278 2.91 -0.70 6.62
N GLY A 279 3.93 -0.40 7.44
CA GLY A 279 4.78 -1.47 8.00
C GLY A 279 3.96 -2.40 8.89
N LEU A 280 3.21 -1.81 9.82
CA LEU A 280 2.19 -2.47 10.62
C LEU A 280 0.96 -1.59 10.76
N PHE A 281 -0.24 -2.11 10.48
CA PHE A 281 -1.51 -1.40 10.62
C PHE A 281 -2.42 -2.11 11.63
N ALA A 282 -2.64 -1.45 12.78
CA ALA A 282 -3.49 -1.97 13.84
C ALA A 282 -4.66 -1.02 14.19
N PHE A 283 -5.88 -1.55 14.11
CA PHE A 283 -7.11 -0.85 14.49
C PHE A 283 -7.91 -1.67 15.52
N ALA A 284 -8.33 -1.01 16.61
CA ALA A 284 -9.02 -1.65 17.73
C ALA A 284 -10.25 -2.45 17.33
N GLY A 285 -10.94 -2.01 16.29
CA GLY A 285 -12.14 -2.64 15.78
C GLY A 285 -13.40 -1.80 15.93
N ARG A 286 -14.37 -2.07 15.06
CA ARG A 286 -15.72 -1.48 15.08
C ARG A 286 -16.50 -1.95 16.31
N GLU A 287 -16.25 -3.18 16.76
CA GLU A 287 -16.80 -3.68 18.03
C GLU A 287 -16.27 -2.88 19.21
N ALA A 288 -14.95 -2.62 19.23
CA ALA A 288 -14.35 -1.79 20.26
C ALA A 288 -14.91 -0.36 20.23
N LEU A 289 -15.22 0.20 19.07
CA LEU A 289 -15.91 1.51 18.97
C LEU A 289 -17.36 1.48 19.45
N GLY A 290 -17.96 0.29 19.55
CA GLY A 290 -19.32 0.09 20.03
C GLY A 290 -20.38 0.16 18.94
N GLU A 291 -20.01 -0.01 17.67
CA GLU A 291 -20.94 0.04 16.54
C GLU A 291 -21.98 -1.09 16.55
N PHE A 292 -21.64 -2.22 17.16
CA PHE A 292 -22.50 -3.41 17.25
C PHE A 292 -23.09 -3.63 18.65
N LEU A 293 -23.08 -2.61 19.51
CA LEU A 293 -23.63 -2.73 20.86
C LEU A 293 -25.15 -2.80 20.83
N GLU A 294 -25.70 -3.89 21.37
CA GLU A 294 -27.14 -4.04 21.58
C GLU A 294 -27.69 -3.02 22.59
N PRO A 295 -28.96 -2.59 22.47
CA PRO A 295 -29.60 -1.74 23.46
C PRO A 295 -29.54 -2.41 24.85
N ASN A 296 -28.82 -1.79 25.79
CA ASN A 296 -28.53 -2.22 27.17
C ASN A 296 -27.29 -3.10 27.39
N GLN A 297 -26.47 -3.38 26.37
CA GLN A 297 -25.18 -4.03 26.57
C GLN A 297 -24.16 -3.03 27.14
N THR A 298 -23.50 -3.40 28.24
CA THR A 298 -22.41 -2.61 28.83
C THR A 298 -21.09 -3.00 28.17
N MET A 299 -20.37 -2.02 27.61
CA MET A 299 -19.05 -2.23 27.02
C MET A 299 -17.96 -2.35 28.11
N PRO A 300 -17.05 -3.33 28.02
CA PRO A 300 -15.82 -3.34 28.80
C PRO A 300 -14.95 -2.11 28.54
N SER A 301 -14.35 -1.53 29.59
CA SER A 301 -13.35 -0.47 29.43
C SER A 301 -12.07 -1.01 28.78
N LYS A 302 -11.36 -0.16 28.05
CA LYS A 302 -10.10 -0.49 27.37
C LYS A 302 -10.18 -1.62 26.33
N MET A 303 -11.28 -1.77 25.60
CA MET A 303 -11.26 -2.59 24.38
C MET A 303 -10.35 -1.93 23.34
N GLY A 304 -9.44 -2.71 22.73
CA GLY A 304 -8.39 -2.20 21.83
C GLY A 304 -7.40 -3.28 21.40
N ASN A 305 -6.35 -2.90 20.67
CA ASN A 305 -5.18 -3.75 20.45
C ASN A 305 -4.16 -3.51 21.56
N ASN A 306 -4.26 -4.26 22.64
CA ASN A 306 -3.60 -3.90 23.89
C ASN A 306 -2.47 -4.84 24.27
N ARG A 307 -1.55 -4.32 25.09
CA ARG A 307 -0.48 -5.10 25.72
C ARG A 307 0.41 -5.85 24.72
N ASN A 308 0.45 -5.37 23.48
CA ASN A 308 1.34 -5.88 22.45
C ASN A 308 2.75 -5.30 22.64
N GLN A 309 3.73 -6.07 22.21
CA GLN A 309 5.15 -5.74 22.36
C GLN A 309 5.83 -5.78 21.01
N PHE A 310 6.28 -4.62 20.55
CA PHE A 310 6.93 -4.41 19.26
C PHE A 310 8.40 -4.11 19.52
N PHE A 311 9.32 -5.02 19.17
CA PHE A 311 10.74 -4.74 19.36
C PHE A 311 11.67 -5.25 18.28
N GLY A 312 12.70 -4.45 18.01
CA GLY A 312 13.76 -4.81 17.05
C GLY A 312 13.28 -4.96 15.61
N ASN A 313 12.08 -4.50 15.25
CA ASN A 313 11.55 -4.59 13.89
C ASN A 313 12.09 -3.46 12.99
N ASP A 314 11.99 -3.66 11.69
CA ASP A 314 12.23 -2.64 10.67
C ASP A 314 10.92 -2.31 9.94
N PHE A 315 10.41 -1.10 10.19
CA PHE A 315 9.17 -0.54 9.65
C PHE A 315 9.47 0.67 8.76
N SER A 316 10.53 0.58 7.96
CA SER A 316 11.03 1.67 7.12
C SER A 316 10.39 1.69 5.73
N TYR A 317 10.41 2.86 5.11
CA TYR A 317 10.00 3.08 3.72
C TYR A 317 8.53 2.77 3.42
N ALA A 318 7.66 2.80 4.43
CA ALA A 318 6.23 2.66 4.24
C ALA A 318 5.65 3.80 3.38
N ALA A 319 4.66 3.46 2.57
CA ALA A 319 3.95 4.45 1.74
C ALA A 319 3.01 5.35 2.55
N ALA A 320 2.60 4.92 3.74
CA ALA A 320 1.88 5.71 4.72
C ALA A 320 2.66 5.73 6.05
N HIS A 321 2.35 4.81 6.98
CA HIS A 321 2.91 4.78 8.33
C HIS A 321 3.86 3.60 8.53
N GLY A 322 4.93 3.81 9.31
CA GLY A 322 5.75 2.68 9.76
C GLY A 322 4.96 1.73 10.66
N LEU A 323 4.31 2.28 11.68
CA LEU A 323 3.44 1.57 12.59
C LEU A 323 2.22 2.44 12.92
N GLU A 324 1.04 1.96 12.57
CA GLU A 324 -0.24 2.52 12.98
C GLU A 324 -0.85 1.67 14.10
N LEU A 325 -1.26 2.34 15.19
CA LEU A 325 -1.86 1.72 16.36
C LEU A 325 -2.92 2.62 16.98
N THR A 326 -4.15 2.44 16.53
CA THR A 326 -5.28 3.33 16.84
C THR A 326 -6.19 2.72 17.93
N PHE A 327 -6.70 3.55 18.86
CA PHE A 327 -7.61 3.15 19.96
C PHE A 327 -7.06 2.05 20.90
N SER A 328 -5.78 2.16 21.26
CA SER A 328 -5.04 1.05 21.89
C SER A 328 -4.40 1.42 23.22
N PHE A 329 -4.16 0.43 24.07
CA PHE A 329 -3.71 0.62 25.46
C PHE A 329 -2.50 -0.24 25.83
N ASP A 330 -1.66 0.30 26.72
CA ASP A 330 -0.66 -0.47 27.47
C ASP A 330 0.35 -1.21 26.56
N ASN A 331 0.65 -0.66 25.37
CA ASN A 331 1.57 -1.25 24.40
C ASN A 331 3.03 -0.83 24.65
N THR A 332 3.99 -1.64 24.23
CA THR A 332 5.43 -1.30 24.27
C THR A 332 6.04 -1.36 22.88
N ILE A 333 6.63 -0.25 22.44
CA ILE A 333 7.30 -0.10 21.13
C ILE A 333 8.75 0.25 21.41
N SER A 334 9.67 -0.71 21.30
CA SER A 334 11.06 -0.54 21.74
C SER A 334 12.12 -1.00 20.75
N GLY A 335 13.12 -0.17 20.47
CA GLY A 335 14.27 -0.59 19.66
C GLY A 335 13.97 -0.89 18.19
N ASN A 336 12.88 -0.35 17.64
CA ASN A 336 12.52 -0.51 16.23
C ASN A 336 13.14 0.60 15.37
N THR A 337 13.19 0.35 14.06
CA THR A 337 13.72 1.27 13.05
C THR A 337 12.60 1.79 12.14
N PHE A 338 12.54 3.12 11.98
CA PHE A 338 11.58 3.84 11.16
C PHE A 338 12.31 4.85 10.28
N ILE A 339 12.61 4.47 9.04
CA ILE A 339 13.38 5.32 8.12
C ILE A 339 12.57 5.63 6.88
N GLY A 340 12.40 6.90 6.54
CA GLY A 340 11.82 7.30 5.27
C GLY A 340 10.38 6.83 5.06
N ASN A 341 9.56 6.81 6.11
CA ASN A 341 8.11 6.62 5.98
C ASN A 341 7.46 7.90 5.45
N ALA A 342 6.49 7.75 4.56
CA ALA A 342 5.94 8.89 3.83
C ALA A 342 5.16 9.86 4.73
N ILE A 343 4.34 9.34 5.65
CA ILE A 343 3.54 10.12 6.58
C ILE A 343 4.24 10.17 7.93
N CYS A 344 4.33 9.06 8.67
CA CYS A 344 5.11 9.07 9.91
C CYS A 344 5.70 7.72 10.30
N GLY A 345 6.62 7.74 11.27
CA GLY A 345 7.14 6.52 11.89
C GLY A 345 6.04 5.79 12.67
N ILE A 346 5.39 6.48 13.61
CA ILE A 346 4.28 5.97 14.40
C ILE A 346 3.07 6.88 14.27
N TRP A 347 1.93 6.31 13.90
CA TRP A 347 0.59 6.87 14.11
C TRP A 347 -0.07 6.18 15.29
N GLY A 348 -0.49 6.94 16.29
CA GLY A 348 -1.01 6.42 17.55
C GLY A 348 -2.37 6.99 17.94
N GLY A 349 -3.27 7.28 17.00
CA GLY A 349 -4.53 7.97 17.31
C GLY A 349 -5.29 7.36 18.49
N PHE A 350 -5.64 8.18 19.49
CA PHE A 350 -6.29 7.76 20.74
C PHE A 350 -5.53 6.74 21.59
N SER A 351 -4.25 6.46 21.31
CA SER A 351 -3.43 5.56 22.11
C SER A 351 -3.20 6.12 23.52
N GLN A 352 -3.26 5.23 24.51
CA GLN A 352 -3.05 5.58 25.92
C GLN A 352 -2.14 4.58 26.61
N ASP A 353 -1.42 5.04 27.64
CA ASP A 353 -0.55 4.17 28.45
C ASP A 353 0.55 3.45 27.61
N THR A 354 0.90 3.96 26.42
CA THR A 354 1.87 3.34 25.52
C THR A 354 3.30 3.81 25.81
N ALA A 355 4.23 2.86 25.90
CA ALA A 355 5.66 3.12 26.06
C ALA A 355 6.38 3.03 24.71
N ILE A 356 7.04 4.11 24.30
CA ILE A 356 7.81 4.22 23.05
C ILE A 356 9.25 4.54 23.41
N THR A 357 10.16 3.56 23.32
CA THR A 357 11.51 3.70 23.85
C THR A 357 12.63 3.23 22.92
N HIS A 358 13.78 3.91 22.91
CA HIS A 358 14.98 3.45 22.19
C HIS A 358 14.80 3.18 20.68
N ASN A 359 13.78 3.74 20.04
CA ASN A 359 13.57 3.58 18.60
C ASN A 359 14.41 4.59 17.81
N LEU A 360 14.71 4.26 16.55
CA LEU A 360 15.33 5.16 15.58
C LEU A 360 14.28 5.68 14.60
N PHE A 361 14.12 6.99 14.52
CA PHE A 361 13.30 7.69 13.53
C PHE A 361 14.18 8.55 12.65
N GLU A 362 14.25 8.27 11.35
CA GLU A 362 15.05 9.04 10.42
C GLU A 362 14.29 9.40 9.13
N ARG A 363 14.31 10.68 8.74
CA ARG A 363 13.80 11.14 7.44
C ARG A 363 12.32 10.80 7.16
N ASN A 364 11.50 10.73 8.20
CA ASN A 364 10.06 10.47 8.05
C ASN A 364 9.26 11.75 7.78
N GLY A 365 8.15 11.61 7.04
CA GLY A 365 7.08 12.59 6.92
C GLY A 365 7.11 13.52 5.74
N ASP A 366 8.03 13.33 4.79
CA ASP A 366 8.21 14.20 3.63
C ASP A 366 6.99 14.25 2.68
N LYS A 367 6.02 13.35 2.85
CA LYS A 367 4.76 13.28 2.08
C LYS A 367 3.52 13.17 2.99
N GLY A 368 3.59 13.65 4.24
CA GLY A 368 2.46 13.67 5.18
C GLY A 368 1.38 14.66 4.78
N TYR A 369 0.14 14.39 5.18
CA TYR A 369 -1.01 15.28 4.96
C TYR A 369 -1.10 16.31 6.07
N GLY A 370 -0.93 17.59 5.72
CA GLY A 370 -0.97 18.66 6.71
C GLY A 370 0.07 18.46 7.82
N LEU A 371 -0.38 18.42 9.09
CA LEU A 371 0.48 18.29 10.27
C LEU A 371 0.71 16.84 10.73
N GLU A 372 0.10 15.86 10.07
CA GLU A 372 0.31 14.44 10.34
C GLU A 372 1.60 14.01 9.65
N ARG A 373 2.75 14.20 10.31
CA ARG A 373 4.05 13.93 9.69
C ARG A 373 5.16 13.64 10.69
N GLY A 374 6.18 12.90 10.25
CA GLY A 374 7.46 12.82 10.97
C GLY A 374 7.67 11.55 11.80
N GLY A 375 8.26 11.66 12.99
CA GLY A 375 8.60 10.52 13.83
C GLY A 375 7.38 9.89 14.49
N ILE A 376 6.81 10.56 15.49
CA ILE A 376 5.68 10.05 16.29
C ILE A 376 4.52 11.04 16.23
N ASN A 377 3.33 10.58 15.85
CA ASN A 377 2.10 11.36 15.83
C ASN A 377 1.04 10.67 16.69
N ILE A 378 0.44 11.38 17.65
CA ILE A 378 -0.61 10.86 18.52
C ILE A 378 -1.64 11.95 18.77
N GLU A 379 -2.80 11.86 18.10
CA GLU A 379 -3.99 12.60 18.49
C GLU A 379 -4.60 12.04 19.78
N HIS A 380 -5.20 12.93 20.58
CA HIS A 380 -5.88 12.56 21.81
C HIS A 380 -5.01 11.76 22.80
N SER A 381 -3.71 12.07 22.80
CA SER A 381 -2.67 11.37 23.56
C SER A 381 -2.84 11.47 25.08
N LYS A 382 -2.73 10.34 25.79
CA LYS A 382 -2.90 10.30 27.25
C LYS A 382 -1.99 9.27 27.91
N ARG A 383 -1.19 9.72 28.89
CA ARG A 383 -0.24 8.90 29.67
C ARG A 383 0.75 8.09 28.82
N ASN A 384 1.09 8.57 27.62
CA ASN A 384 2.10 7.95 26.79
C ASN A 384 3.51 8.38 27.24
N THR A 385 4.46 7.45 27.22
CA THR A 385 5.86 7.71 27.60
C THR A 385 6.78 7.51 26.39
N ILE A 386 7.40 8.59 25.93
CA ILE A 386 8.31 8.66 24.79
C ILE A 386 9.71 8.93 25.34
N VAL A 387 10.52 7.89 25.48
CA VAL A 387 11.77 7.94 26.25
C VAL A 387 12.97 7.40 25.49
N SER A 388 14.10 8.12 25.48
CA SER A 388 15.37 7.63 24.92
C SER A 388 15.33 7.26 23.42
N ASN A 389 14.42 7.84 22.65
CA ASN A 389 14.40 7.64 21.18
C ASN A 389 15.38 8.59 20.49
N ARG A 390 15.79 8.21 19.27
CA ARG A 390 16.64 9.02 18.41
C ARG A 390 15.87 9.49 17.18
N PHE A 391 15.83 10.79 16.97
CA PHE A 391 15.20 11.45 15.83
C PHE A 391 16.26 12.16 14.99
N VAL A 392 16.24 11.90 13.68
CA VAL A 392 17.19 12.48 12.72
C VAL A 392 16.47 12.92 11.46
N SER A 393 16.48 14.22 11.16
CA SER A 393 16.02 14.76 9.88
C SER A 393 14.56 14.42 9.51
N ASN A 394 13.68 14.29 10.49
CA ASN A 394 12.24 14.14 10.27
C ASN A 394 11.57 15.50 10.02
N GLU A 395 10.38 15.51 9.41
CA GLU A 395 9.55 16.71 9.31
C GLU A 395 9.09 17.23 10.69
N CYS A 396 8.80 16.32 11.60
CA CYS A 396 8.55 16.58 13.01
C CYS A 396 9.06 15.39 13.83
N GLY A 397 9.72 15.59 14.97
CA GLY A 397 10.15 14.48 15.82
C GLY A 397 8.97 13.83 16.55
N VAL A 398 8.29 14.62 17.38
CA VAL A 398 7.10 14.21 18.14
C VAL A 398 5.99 15.25 17.96
N HIS A 399 4.81 14.83 17.53
CA HIS A 399 3.61 15.64 17.44
C HIS A 399 2.49 15.01 18.27
N LEU A 400 2.02 15.73 19.30
CA LEU A 400 0.85 15.36 20.09
C LEU A 400 -0.21 16.43 19.90
N TRP A 401 -1.46 16.07 19.63
CA TRP A 401 -2.48 17.10 19.52
C TRP A 401 -3.86 16.69 20.01
N TRP A 402 -4.68 17.73 20.15
CA TRP A 402 -6.11 17.66 20.36
C TRP A 402 -6.79 18.58 19.37
N ASP A 403 -7.81 18.05 18.73
CA ASP A 403 -8.82 18.74 17.93
C ASP A 403 -10.22 18.26 18.31
N ASP A 404 -11.25 18.86 17.72
CA ASP A 404 -12.63 18.46 18.00
C ASP A 404 -12.87 17.04 17.47
N PRO A 405 -13.18 16.05 18.33
CA PRO A 405 -13.42 14.66 17.92
C PRO A 405 -14.68 14.50 17.06
N GLY A 406 -15.52 15.55 16.93
CA GLY A 406 -16.74 15.52 16.14
C GLY A 406 -17.66 14.36 16.51
N GLY A 407 -18.03 13.54 15.52
CA GLY A 407 -18.89 12.38 15.71
C GLY A 407 -18.34 11.34 16.70
N LEU A 408 -17.00 11.24 16.84
CA LEU A 408 -16.38 10.29 17.77
C LEU A 408 -16.71 10.60 19.22
N ALA A 409 -17.01 11.85 19.60
CA ALA A 409 -17.44 12.15 20.97
C ALA A 409 -18.71 11.39 21.39
N GLY A 410 -19.53 10.99 20.41
CA GLY A 410 -20.77 10.26 20.62
C GLY A 410 -20.60 8.76 20.83
N VAL A 411 -19.49 8.17 20.39
CA VAL A 411 -19.34 6.70 20.36
C VAL A 411 -19.10 6.15 21.77
N PRO A 412 -19.61 4.94 22.09
CA PRO A 412 -19.47 4.34 23.42
C PRO A 412 -18.02 4.22 23.91
N TRP A 413 -17.08 3.85 23.03
CA TRP A 413 -15.67 3.75 23.38
C TRP A 413 -15.11 5.08 23.89
N TYR A 414 -15.41 6.18 23.19
CA TYR A 414 -14.95 7.51 23.56
C TYR A 414 -15.49 7.88 24.93
N LYS A 415 -16.80 7.74 25.17
CA LYS A 415 -17.41 8.06 26.47
C LYS A 415 -16.80 7.30 27.64
N LEU A 416 -16.38 6.05 27.41
CA LEU A 416 -15.84 5.19 28.44
C LEU A 416 -14.34 5.41 28.71
N ASN A 417 -13.56 5.67 27.67
CA ASN A 417 -12.10 5.68 27.73
C ASN A 417 -11.48 7.09 27.63
N TYR A 418 -12.24 8.05 27.12
CA TYR A 418 -11.81 9.43 26.97
C TYR A 418 -11.86 10.21 28.29
N GLY A 419 -10.94 11.16 28.46
CA GLY A 419 -10.85 12.02 29.63
C GLY A 419 -9.76 13.07 29.44
N PRO A 420 -9.36 13.81 30.49
CA PRO A 420 -8.30 14.81 30.39
C PRO A 420 -7.03 14.21 29.76
N LEU A 421 -6.49 14.88 28.74
CA LEU A 421 -5.30 14.47 28.01
C LEU A 421 -4.07 14.77 28.85
N ARG A 422 -3.73 13.86 29.76
CA ARG A 422 -2.77 14.16 30.81
C ARG A 422 -1.60 13.23 30.93
N SER A 423 -0.56 13.79 31.56
CA SER A 423 0.60 13.04 32.06
C SER A 423 1.39 12.33 30.95
N ASN A 424 1.38 12.88 29.74
CA ASN A 424 2.33 12.44 28.71
C ASN A 424 3.76 12.82 29.14
N ARG A 425 4.74 12.03 28.70
CA ARG A 425 6.15 12.18 29.04
C ARG A 425 6.99 12.09 27.77
N VAL A 426 7.70 13.16 27.43
CA VAL A 426 8.69 13.17 26.34
C VAL A 426 10.06 13.46 26.96
N VAL A 427 10.82 12.40 27.22
CA VAL A 427 11.99 12.46 28.13
C VAL A 427 13.24 11.84 27.51
N ASN A 428 14.40 12.49 27.66
CA ASN A 428 15.70 11.93 27.27
C ASN A 428 15.83 11.51 25.79
N ASN A 429 15.07 12.12 24.89
CA ASN A 429 15.19 11.86 23.45
C ASN A 429 16.29 12.73 22.83
N ALA A 430 16.89 12.23 21.75
CA ALA A 430 17.90 12.96 20.98
C ALA A 430 17.34 13.37 19.61
N PHE A 431 17.21 14.68 19.39
CA PHE A 431 16.74 15.27 18.13
C PHE A 431 17.91 15.92 17.39
N ARG A 432 18.07 15.58 16.11
CA ARG A 432 19.15 16.11 15.27
C ARG A 432 18.65 16.43 13.88
N ALA A 433 18.75 17.70 13.49
CA ALA A 433 18.38 18.19 12.17
C ALA A 433 16.93 17.87 11.73
N ASP A 434 16.03 17.50 12.65
CA ASP A 434 14.60 17.50 12.42
C ASP A 434 14.13 18.94 12.11
N LYS A 435 13.14 19.11 11.22
CA LYS A 435 12.60 20.45 10.95
C LYS A 435 11.90 21.02 12.19
N VAL A 436 11.13 20.18 12.88
CA VAL A 436 10.53 20.47 14.18
C VAL A 436 10.88 19.34 15.15
N GLY A 437 11.35 19.64 16.35
CA GLY A 437 11.70 18.61 17.34
C GLY A 437 10.47 18.03 18.02
N ILE A 438 9.74 18.89 18.74
CA ILE A 438 8.51 18.54 19.46
C ILE A 438 7.45 19.60 19.14
N GLN A 439 6.26 19.16 18.78
CA GLN A 439 5.06 19.97 18.59
C GLN A 439 3.94 19.42 19.48
N ILE A 440 3.32 20.28 20.29
CA ILE A 440 2.13 19.91 21.04
C ILE A 440 1.07 20.95 20.73
N ARG A 441 -0.08 20.53 20.21
CA ARG A 441 -1.14 21.44 19.72
C ARG A 441 -2.46 21.15 20.40
N ASP A 442 -3.18 22.20 20.80
CA ASP A 442 -4.53 22.09 21.36
C ASP A 442 -5.42 23.13 20.71
N ASP A 443 -6.28 22.70 19.78
CA ASP A 443 -7.09 23.62 18.98
C ASP A 443 -8.12 24.41 19.81
N ALA A 444 -8.36 24.00 21.07
CA ALA A 444 -9.17 24.76 22.01
C ALA A 444 -8.59 26.17 22.26
N ILE A 445 -7.26 26.33 22.16
CA ILE A 445 -6.58 27.64 22.34
C ILE A 445 -7.09 28.65 21.32
N ASN A 446 -7.18 28.25 20.06
CA ASN A 446 -7.61 29.12 18.96
C ASN A 446 -9.09 29.54 19.10
N ARG A 447 -9.87 28.79 19.88
CA ARG A 447 -11.29 29.07 20.16
C ARG A 447 -11.53 29.78 21.50
N GLY A 448 -10.48 30.06 22.27
CA GLY A 448 -10.60 30.63 23.62
C GLY A 448 -11.27 29.67 24.62
N GLU A 449 -11.22 28.37 24.33
CA GLU A 449 -11.77 27.30 25.15
C GLU A 449 -10.75 26.81 26.20
N LYS A 450 -11.21 25.94 27.09
CA LYS A 450 -10.33 25.31 28.08
C LYS A 450 -9.40 24.31 27.39
N ILE A 451 -8.10 24.45 27.66
CA ILE A 451 -7.06 23.52 27.18
C ILE A 451 -7.28 22.11 27.76
N HIS A 452 -7.12 21.11 26.91
CA HIS A 452 -7.30 19.68 27.21
C HIS A 452 -6.03 19.05 27.75
N PHE A 453 -4.87 19.42 27.20
CA PHE A 453 -3.59 18.90 27.67
C PHE A 453 -3.25 19.41 29.09
N GLN A 454 -2.94 18.47 29.99
CA GLN A 454 -2.61 18.76 31.40
C GLN A 454 -1.43 17.91 31.86
N ASP A 455 -0.54 18.42 32.70
CA ASP A 455 0.58 17.64 33.28
C ASP A 455 1.51 16.92 32.28
N THR A 456 1.49 17.33 31.00
CA THR A 456 2.41 16.82 29.99
C THR A 456 3.79 17.39 30.26
N ARG A 457 4.82 16.54 30.28
CA ARG A 457 6.19 16.92 30.61
C ARG A 457 7.15 16.67 29.46
N ILE A 458 7.99 17.67 29.21
CA ILE A 458 9.13 17.60 28.31
C ILE A 458 10.38 17.86 29.14
N SER A 459 11.30 16.89 29.22
CA SER A 459 12.52 17.03 30.04
C SER A 459 13.71 16.23 29.51
N ALA A 460 14.92 16.67 29.83
CA ALA A 460 16.18 16.00 29.48
C ALA A 460 16.41 15.67 27.98
N ASN A 461 15.63 16.25 27.05
CA ASN A 461 15.82 16.05 25.62
C ASN A 461 17.01 16.88 25.09
N THR A 462 17.73 16.35 24.10
CA THR A 462 18.83 17.04 23.42
C THR A 462 18.41 17.47 22.02
N PHE A 463 18.67 18.74 21.66
CA PHE A 463 18.33 19.30 20.34
C PHE A 463 19.59 19.82 19.65
N VAL A 464 19.91 19.29 18.47
CA VAL A 464 21.08 19.71 17.67
C VAL A 464 20.62 20.17 16.28
N GLY A 465 20.58 21.48 16.07
CA GLY A 465 20.12 22.07 14.80
C GLY A 465 18.62 21.89 14.56
N VAL A 466 17.81 21.98 15.62
CA VAL A 466 16.37 21.72 15.64
C VAL A 466 15.67 22.83 16.42
N GLN A 467 14.50 23.28 15.93
CA GLN A 467 13.62 24.18 16.68
C GLN A 467 12.66 23.37 17.57
N ILE A 468 12.40 23.86 18.79
CA ILE A 468 11.19 23.45 19.52
C ILE A 468 10.03 24.12 18.78
N GLY A 469 8.97 23.37 18.44
CA GLY A 469 7.88 23.89 17.62
C GLY A 469 7.21 25.11 18.25
N GLU A 470 6.73 26.01 17.40
CA GLU A 470 5.78 27.06 17.77
C GLU A 470 4.44 26.37 18.12
N ASP A 471 3.68 26.89 19.09
CA ASP A 471 2.37 26.39 19.57
C ASP A 471 2.30 25.50 20.83
N VAL A 472 3.35 25.39 21.65
CA VAL A 472 3.27 24.65 22.94
C VAL A 472 2.28 25.32 23.92
N PRO A 473 1.18 24.66 24.36
CA PRO A 473 0.28 25.19 25.38
C PRO A 473 0.98 25.68 26.67
N PRO A 474 0.50 26.78 27.31
CA PRO A 474 1.14 27.38 28.50
C PRO A 474 1.20 26.46 29.73
N ASP A 475 0.33 25.43 29.82
CA ASP A 475 0.30 24.46 30.92
C ASP A 475 1.31 23.29 30.75
N ILE A 476 2.15 23.34 29.72
CA ILE A 476 3.21 22.35 29.50
C ILE A 476 4.47 22.78 30.25
N SER A 477 4.89 21.95 31.21
CA SER A 477 6.15 22.16 31.91
C SER A 477 7.32 21.69 31.04
N VAL A 478 8.11 22.64 30.55
CA VAL A 478 9.44 22.38 29.98
C VAL A 478 10.45 22.48 31.12
N GLU A 479 10.89 21.35 31.65
CA GLU A 479 11.80 21.28 32.80
C GLU A 479 13.20 20.81 32.39
N HIS A 480 14.24 21.45 32.93
CA HIS A 480 15.64 21.01 32.75
C HIS A 480 16.06 19.89 33.71
N THR A 481 15.20 19.49 34.66
CA THR A 481 15.48 18.44 35.65
C THR A 481 15.36 17.05 35.04
N THR A 482 16.32 16.17 35.34
CA THR A 482 16.35 14.80 34.83
C THR A 482 15.34 13.91 35.57
N GLU A 483 14.43 13.27 34.83
CA GLU A 483 13.59 12.19 35.36
C GLU A 483 14.37 10.85 35.33
N GLN A 484 15.53 10.81 36.02
CA GLN A 484 16.46 9.66 35.94
C GLN A 484 15.80 8.34 36.33
N TRP A 485 14.92 8.34 37.34
CA TRP A 485 14.16 7.16 37.74
C TRP A 485 13.32 6.57 36.60
N LEU A 486 12.74 7.42 35.74
CA LEU A 486 11.93 6.99 34.60
C LEU A 486 12.82 6.37 33.54
N ILE A 487 13.94 7.04 33.22
CA ILE A 487 14.97 6.54 32.29
C ILE A 487 15.46 5.16 32.74
N ASP A 488 15.79 5.00 34.03
CA ASP A 488 16.26 3.74 34.60
C ASP A 488 15.18 2.65 34.54
N SER A 489 13.91 3.00 34.82
CA SER A 489 12.79 2.05 34.76
C SER A 489 12.43 1.61 33.34
N MET A 490 12.69 2.48 32.35
CA MET A 490 12.38 2.27 30.94
C MET A 490 13.62 1.91 30.11
N GLY A 491 14.75 1.61 30.77
CA GLY A 491 16.05 1.35 30.14
C GLY A 491 16.00 0.25 29.08
N GLU A 492 17.05 0.19 28.26
CA GLU A 492 17.18 -0.83 27.19
C GLU A 492 16.85 -2.22 27.75
N GLN A 493 15.75 -2.78 27.26
CA GLN A 493 15.36 -4.12 27.64
C GLN A 493 16.35 -5.09 26.98
N PRO A 494 16.93 -6.06 27.71
CA PRO A 494 17.78 -7.06 27.09
C PRO A 494 17.00 -7.79 25.99
N PRO A 495 17.65 -8.19 24.88
CA PRO A 495 16.98 -8.90 23.80
C PRO A 495 16.23 -10.10 24.36
N ARG A 496 14.91 -10.13 24.17
CA ARG A 496 14.12 -11.31 24.56
C ARG A 496 14.37 -12.41 23.54
N SER A 497 14.62 -13.62 24.02
CA SER A 497 14.72 -14.78 23.13
C SER A 497 13.38 -15.04 22.45
N VAL A 498 13.33 -14.82 21.14
CA VAL A 498 12.19 -15.15 20.27
C VAL A 498 12.56 -16.32 19.35
N PRO A 499 11.57 -17.14 18.90
CA PRO A 499 11.85 -18.28 18.03
C PRO A 499 12.46 -17.85 16.67
N GLY A 500 13.08 -18.82 16.01
CA GLY A 500 13.64 -18.64 14.68
C GLY A 500 15.10 -18.20 14.65
N THR A 501 15.64 -18.17 13.44
CA THR A 501 17.04 -17.88 13.13
C THR A 501 17.21 -16.97 11.92
N LEU A 502 16.13 -16.66 11.19
CA LEU A 502 16.18 -15.79 10.03
C LEU A 502 16.59 -14.38 10.47
N GLN A 503 17.58 -13.82 9.77
CA GLN A 503 17.93 -12.42 9.90
C GLN A 503 17.03 -11.60 8.95
N ALA A 504 15.78 -11.36 9.36
CA ALA A 504 14.82 -10.64 8.55
C ALA A 504 15.21 -9.16 8.40
N VAL A 505 15.44 -8.49 9.54
CA VAL A 505 15.82 -7.07 9.57
C VAL A 505 17.11 -6.83 8.81
N GLY A 506 17.00 -5.96 7.81
CA GLY A 506 18.15 -5.56 7.00
C GLY A 506 18.54 -6.54 5.89
N ALA A 507 17.73 -7.57 5.61
CA ALA A 507 17.96 -8.45 4.47
C ALA A 507 17.91 -7.72 3.12
N ARG A 508 17.12 -6.63 3.03
CA ARG A 508 16.91 -5.84 1.80
C ARG A 508 17.50 -4.43 1.86
N LYS A 509 18.57 -4.20 2.65
CA LYS A 509 19.25 -2.87 2.76
C LYS A 509 19.68 -2.26 1.42
N HIS A 510 19.98 -3.10 0.43
CA HIS A 510 20.35 -2.65 -0.92
C HIS A 510 19.19 -2.03 -1.71
N LEU A 511 17.94 -2.21 -1.25
CA LEU A 511 16.73 -1.62 -1.84
C LEU A 511 16.22 -0.41 -1.03
N ALA A 512 17.07 0.27 -0.27
CA ALA A 512 16.66 1.37 0.60
C ALA A 512 15.97 2.52 -0.17
N GLY A 513 14.81 2.95 0.33
CA GLY A 513 14.07 4.10 -0.15
C GLY A 513 12.86 3.74 -1.02
N ARG A 514 11.78 4.51 -0.85
CA ARG A 514 10.47 4.27 -1.47
C ARG A 514 10.50 4.29 -3.00
N GLN A 515 11.53 4.88 -3.62
CA GLN A 515 11.73 4.85 -5.08
C GLN A 515 11.92 3.44 -5.66
N ASN A 516 12.24 2.45 -4.81
CA ASN A 516 12.36 1.05 -5.20
C ASN A 516 11.02 0.30 -5.15
N ILE A 517 9.94 0.95 -4.70
CA ILE A 517 8.57 0.45 -4.86
C ILE A 517 8.17 0.68 -6.31
N VAL A 518 8.09 -0.40 -7.06
CA VAL A 518 7.69 -0.40 -8.47
C VAL A 518 6.45 -1.28 -8.58
N MET A 519 5.29 -0.65 -8.76
CA MET A 519 4.03 -1.35 -8.93
C MET A 519 3.88 -1.87 -10.36
N THR A 520 3.49 -3.13 -10.49
CA THR A 520 2.88 -3.68 -11.72
C THR A 520 1.37 -3.59 -11.60
N GLU A 521 0.63 -4.05 -12.61
CA GLU A 521 -0.83 -4.10 -12.56
C GLU A 521 -1.41 -5.13 -11.56
N TRP A 522 -0.58 -5.98 -10.95
CA TRP A 522 -1.03 -7.05 -10.04
C TRP A 522 -0.41 -6.98 -8.65
N PHE A 523 0.91 -6.78 -8.59
CA PHE A 523 1.72 -6.78 -7.37
C PHE A 523 3.01 -5.96 -7.53
N PRO A 524 3.68 -5.56 -6.44
CA PRO A 524 4.98 -4.92 -6.55
C PRO A 524 6.03 -5.84 -7.18
N TRP A 525 6.90 -5.26 -7.98
CA TRP A 525 8.00 -5.96 -8.61
C TRP A 525 8.97 -6.53 -7.56
N ASP A 526 9.35 -7.80 -7.71
CA ASP A 526 10.17 -8.53 -6.74
C ASP A 526 11.69 -8.37 -6.94
N HIS A 527 12.06 -7.50 -7.86
CA HIS A 527 13.43 -7.20 -8.25
C HIS A 527 14.19 -8.41 -8.81
N LYS A 528 13.55 -9.52 -9.21
CA LYS A 528 14.25 -10.72 -9.73
C LYS A 528 14.44 -10.70 -11.24
N ALA A 529 13.35 -10.66 -11.99
CA ALA A 529 13.34 -10.60 -13.46
C ALA A 529 13.12 -9.15 -13.93
N PRO A 530 13.53 -8.75 -15.14
CA PRO A 530 13.17 -7.45 -15.67
C PRO A 530 11.65 -7.18 -15.62
N THR A 531 11.26 -5.91 -15.45
CA THR A 531 9.86 -5.47 -15.61
C THR A 531 9.81 -4.15 -16.36
N VAL A 532 8.71 -3.89 -17.07
CA VAL A 532 8.42 -2.60 -17.67
C VAL A 532 7.26 -1.92 -16.95
N VAL A 533 7.36 -0.61 -16.74
CA VAL A 533 6.29 0.19 -16.16
C VAL A 533 6.16 1.49 -16.95
N ALA A 534 4.93 1.81 -17.37
CA ALA A 534 4.61 3.09 -17.99
C ALA A 534 4.87 4.23 -17.00
N ARG A 535 5.31 5.38 -17.50
CA ARG A 535 5.46 6.58 -16.68
C ARG A 535 4.27 7.49 -16.87
N PRO A 536 3.97 8.33 -15.85
CA PRO A 536 2.93 9.33 -15.96
C PRO A 536 3.03 10.11 -17.26
N LYS A 537 1.95 10.07 -18.05
CA LYS A 537 1.87 10.83 -19.30
C LYS A 537 2.05 12.33 -19.00
N THR A 538 2.90 13.00 -19.76
CA THR A 538 3.00 14.46 -19.72
C THR A 538 2.02 15.04 -20.74
N PRO A 539 1.03 15.86 -20.32
CA PRO A 539 0.03 16.41 -21.22
C PRO A 539 0.65 17.11 -22.44
N GLY A 540 0.20 16.75 -23.64
CA GLY A 540 0.61 17.39 -24.90
C GLY A 540 2.01 17.05 -25.41
N SER A 541 2.84 16.35 -24.62
CA SER A 541 4.26 16.10 -24.93
C SER A 541 4.52 15.34 -26.23
N GLY A 542 3.52 14.60 -26.75
CA GLY A 542 3.69 13.75 -27.92
C GLY A 542 4.64 12.57 -27.70
N THR A 543 5.06 12.34 -26.44
CA THR A 543 5.98 11.27 -26.05
C THR A 543 5.40 10.50 -24.86
N HIS A 544 5.36 9.19 -24.95
CA HIS A 544 5.13 8.30 -23.80
C HIS A 544 6.45 7.69 -23.35
N GLU A 545 6.72 7.72 -22.05
CA GLU A 545 7.92 7.10 -21.45
C GLU A 545 7.52 5.79 -20.76
N TYR A 546 8.27 4.73 -21.05
CA TYR A 546 8.26 3.48 -20.31
C TYR A 546 9.63 3.29 -19.66
N ARG A 547 9.65 2.78 -18.43
CA ARG A 547 10.88 2.41 -17.74
C ARG A 547 11.00 0.90 -17.64
N ILE A 548 12.13 0.39 -18.13
CA ILE A 548 12.54 -0.99 -17.92
C ILE A 548 13.44 -1.01 -16.70
N TYR A 549 13.03 -1.76 -15.68
CA TYR A 549 13.80 -1.99 -14.47
C TYR A 549 14.43 -3.38 -14.53
N SER A 550 15.75 -3.47 -14.29
CA SER A 550 16.46 -4.76 -14.25
C SER A 550 17.71 -4.71 -13.36
N LYS A 551 18.24 -5.89 -13.00
CA LYS A 551 19.51 -6.01 -12.25
C LYS A 551 20.76 -5.83 -13.11
N SER A 552 20.63 -5.91 -14.44
CA SER A 552 21.76 -5.86 -15.36
C SER A 552 21.98 -4.42 -15.82
N PRO A 553 23.11 -3.77 -15.48
CA PRO A 553 23.44 -2.40 -15.92
C PRO A 553 23.68 -2.27 -17.44
N MET A 554 23.43 -3.32 -18.21
CA MET A 554 23.68 -3.35 -19.66
C MET A 554 22.40 -3.01 -20.44
N TRP A 555 22.34 -1.77 -20.92
CA TRP A 555 21.34 -1.25 -21.85
C TRP A 555 21.39 -1.90 -23.24
N PHE A 556 22.47 -2.64 -23.58
CA PHE A 556 22.62 -3.36 -24.85
C PHE A 556 21.62 -4.52 -25.02
N GLY A 557 20.89 -4.90 -23.97
CA GLY A 557 19.94 -6.02 -24.00
C GLY A 557 18.54 -5.68 -24.48
N THR A 558 18.22 -4.39 -24.71
CA THR A 558 16.87 -3.98 -25.18
C THR A 558 16.83 -3.87 -26.69
N ALA A 559 15.92 -4.59 -27.33
CA ALA A 559 15.62 -4.48 -28.75
C ALA A 559 14.12 -4.18 -28.95
N VAL A 560 13.79 -3.39 -29.97
CA VAL A 560 12.42 -3.30 -30.50
C VAL A 560 12.30 -4.41 -31.53
N ASP A 561 11.50 -5.43 -31.23
CA ASP A 561 11.37 -6.58 -32.11
C ASP A 561 10.37 -6.27 -33.22
N GLN A 562 9.22 -5.72 -32.84
CA GLN A 562 8.10 -5.42 -33.72
C GLN A 562 7.35 -4.17 -33.26
N VAL A 563 6.88 -3.39 -34.24
CA VAL A 563 5.92 -2.32 -34.03
C VAL A 563 4.70 -2.66 -34.86
N TYR A 564 3.61 -3.00 -34.19
CA TYR A 564 2.34 -3.29 -34.82
C TYR A 564 1.56 -1.99 -34.93
N ASP A 565 1.26 -1.62 -36.18
CA ASP A 565 0.40 -0.49 -36.55
C ASP A 565 0.89 0.85 -35.99
N SER A 566 1.67 1.66 -36.74
CA SER A 566 2.11 2.91 -36.12
C SER A 566 2.54 4.06 -37.02
N GLY A 567 1.83 5.17 -36.86
CA GLY A 567 2.41 6.51 -36.90
C GLY A 567 3.20 6.86 -35.63
N VAL A 568 4.07 5.97 -35.11
CA VAL A 568 4.95 6.26 -33.95
C VAL A 568 6.41 5.91 -34.23
N GLY A 569 7.33 6.57 -33.54
CA GLY A 569 8.75 6.25 -33.48
C GLY A 569 9.14 5.75 -32.09
N VAL A 570 10.16 4.89 -31.99
CA VAL A 570 10.64 4.35 -30.71
C VAL A 570 12.12 4.67 -30.53
N ARG A 571 12.48 5.22 -29.37
CA ARG A 571 13.86 5.47 -28.96
C ARG A 571 14.14 4.81 -27.63
N ILE A 572 15.34 4.23 -27.49
CA ILE A 572 15.79 3.63 -26.24
C ILE A 572 16.98 4.45 -25.74
N GLU A 573 16.88 4.94 -24.51
CA GLU A 573 17.90 5.78 -23.88
C GLU A 573 18.32 5.20 -22.53
N PRO A 574 19.64 5.19 -22.23
CA PRO A 574 20.12 4.79 -20.92
C PRO A 574 19.81 5.88 -19.89
N MET A 575 19.36 5.48 -18.69
CA MET A 575 19.36 6.40 -17.54
C MET A 575 20.67 6.28 -16.75
N PRO A 576 21.19 7.38 -16.20
CA PRO A 576 22.21 7.31 -15.16
C PRO A 576 21.70 6.47 -13.98
N SER A 577 22.55 5.60 -13.45
CA SER A 577 22.26 4.86 -12.21
C SER A 577 21.89 5.84 -11.09
N GLN A 578 20.78 5.62 -10.39
CA GLN A 578 20.43 6.43 -9.23
C GLN A 578 21.46 6.20 -8.12
N LYS A 579 21.98 7.29 -7.53
CA LYS A 579 22.98 7.20 -6.44
C LYS A 579 22.51 6.36 -5.24
N SER A 580 21.19 6.29 -5.01
CA SER A 580 20.57 5.55 -3.92
C SER A 580 20.37 4.05 -4.21
N SER A 581 20.40 3.64 -5.48
CA SER A 581 20.18 2.25 -5.92
C SER A 581 21.19 1.88 -7.02
N PRO A 582 22.49 1.73 -6.69
CA PRO A 582 23.55 1.52 -7.67
C PRO A 582 23.40 0.21 -8.47
N ASP A 583 22.69 -0.77 -7.92
CA ASP A 583 22.43 -2.07 -8.55
C ASP A 583 21.17 -2.09 -9.43
N LEU A 584 20.39 -1.00 -9.44
CA LEU A 584 19.19 -0.87 -10.26
C LEU A 584 19.54 -0.23 -11.60
N ALA A 585 19.50 -1.03 -12.66
CA ALA A 585 19.57 -0.53 -14.03
C ALA A 585 18.19 -0.08 -14.48
N VAL A 586 18.11 1.14 -15.01
CA VAL A 586 16.88 1.67 -15.61
C VAL A 586 17.18 2.06 -17.05
N SER A 587 16.40 1.55 -17.98
CA SER A 587 16.38 2.04 -19.37
C SER A 587 15.06 2.75 -19.63
N ARG A 588 15.10 3.83 -20.43
CA ARG A 588 13.88 4.49 -20.90
C ARG A 588 13.59 4.04 -22.32
N VAL A 589 12.35 3.66 -22.55
CA VAL A 589 11.79 3.51 -23.90
C VAL A 589 10.86 4.70 -24.10
N LEU A 590 11.19 5.53 -25.07
CA LEU A 590 10.40 6.67 -25.48
C LEU A 590 9.66 6.27 -26.74
N VAL A 591 8.33 6.34 -26.68
CA VAL A 591 7.47 6.23 -27.85
C VAL A 591 7.09 7.66 -28.22
N ASP A 592 7.32 8.06 -29.45
CA ASP A 592 7.05 9.40 -29.96
C ASP A 592 5.99 9.33 -31.06
N ALA A 593 4.97 10.18 -31.02
CA ALA A 593 4.01 10.28 -32.11
C ALA A 593 4.69 10.84 -33.38
N VAL A 594 4.48 10.20 -34.53
CA VAL A 594 4.88 10.71 -35.86
C VAL A 594 3.80 11.68 -36.33
N GLN A 595 4.20 12.82 -36.88
CA GLN A 595 3.27 13.88 -37.30
C GLN A 595 2.22 13.37 -38.31
N GLY A 596 0.94 13.64 -38.07
CA GLY A 596 -0.12 13.53 -39.07
C GLY A 596 -1.50 13.13 -38.57
N GLU A 597 -1.59 12.33 -37.50
CA GLU A 597 -2.85 11.78 -36.99
C GLU A 597 -3.17 12.28 -35.56
N ASN A 598 -4.46 12.57 -35.31
CA ASN A 598 -4.92 13.13 -34.05
C ASN A 598 -5.02 12.10 -32.92
N ILE A 599 -5.23 10.83 -33.27
CA ILE A 599 -5.24 9.71 -32.35
C ILE A 599 -4.41 8.58 -32.95
N VAL A 600 -3.34 8.18 -32.25
CA VAL A 600 -2.40 7.16 -32.73
C VAL A 600 -2.28 6.06 -31.67
N PRO A 601 -3.02 4.94 -31.80
CA PRO A 601 -2.75 3.76 -31.01
C PRO A 601 -1.39 3.18 -31.41
N TYR A 602 -0.75 2.47 -30.49
CA TYR A 602 0.45 1.70 -30.76
C TYR A 602 0.47 0.43 -29.93
N ASP A 603 1.03 -0.62 -30.54
CA ASP A 603 1.37 -1.86 -29.89
C ASP A 603 2.82 -2.21 -30.28
N ILE A 604 3.72 -2.09 -29.32
CA ILE A 604 5.16 -2.26 -29.54
C ILE A 604 5.64 -3.45 -28.73
N ARG A 605 6.22 -4.43 -29.42
CA ARG A 605 6.92 -5.53 -28.78
C ARG A 605 8.40 -5.21 -28.61
N ILE A 606 8.86 -5.27 -27.37
CA ILE A 606 10.27 -5.15 -27.03
C ILE A 606 10.77 -6.43 -26.35
N THR A 607 12.06 -6.73 -26.53
CA THR A 607 12.77 -7.75 -25.75
C THR A 607 13.83 -7.08 -24.89
N HIS A 608 13.95 -7.47 -23.62
CA HIS A 608 15.03 -7.08 -22.72
C HIS A 608 15.59 -8.29 -21.97
N ASN A 609 16.82 -8.69 -22.28
CA ASN A 609 17.47 -9.89 -21.69
C ASN A 609 16.59 -11.14 -21.77
N ASP A 610 16.10 -11.46 -22.96
CA ASP A 610 15.21 -12.60 -23.29
C ASP A 610 13.77 -12.52 -22.73
N GLU A 611 13.44 -11.50 -21.93
CA GLU A 611 12.05 -11.21 -21.53
C GLU A 611 11.36 -10.33 -22.57
N VAL A 612 10.13 -10.69 -22.94
CA VAL A 612 9.32 -9.97 -23.94
C VAL A 612 8.28 -9.12 -23.22
N PHE A 613 8.14 -7.87 -23.66
CA PHE A 613 7.12 -6.95 -23.16
C PHE A 613 6.36 -6.33 -24.32
N ASP A 614 5.04 -6.27 -24.18
CA ASP A 614 4.18 -5.54 -25.10
C ASP A 614 3.84 -4.17 -24.47
N LEU A 615 4.18 -3.10 -25.17
CA LEU A 615 3.90 -1.72 -24.79
C LEU A 615 2.70 -1.24 -25.59
N ILE A 616 1.55 -1.20 -24.93
CA ILE A 616 0.29 -0.82 -25.54
C ILE A 616 -0.11 0.55 -25.01
N GLY A 617 -0.43 1.46 -25.92
CA GLY A 617 -0.95 2.76 -25.54
C GLY A 617 -1.51 3.52 -26.73
N GLU A 618 -1.90 4.76 -26.47
CA GLU A 618 -2.54 5.62 -27.46
C GLU A 618 -2.15 7.06 -27.20
N PHE A 619 -1.70 7.75 -28.24
CA PHE A 619 -1.57 9.22 -28.24
C PHE A 619 -2.90 9.83 -28.61
N SER A 620 -3.36 10.76 -27.78
CA SER A 620 -4.47 11.65 -28.12
C SER A 620 -3.92 13.07 -28.22
N ARG A 621 -3.71 13.53 -29.45
CA ARG A 621 -3.16 14.85 -29.80
C ARG A 621 -4.10 15.54 -30.78
N MET A 622 -5.22 16.01 -30.27
CA MET A 622 -6.24 16.71 -31.04
C MET A 622 -5.99 18.23 -30.93
N PRO A 623 -5.91 18.98 -32.05
CA PRO A 623 -5.74 20.42 -31.99
C PRO A 623 -7.06 21.05 -31.51
N TRP A 624 -7.14 21.35 -30.22
CA TRP A 624 -8.27 22.04 -29.61
C TRP A 624 -8.11 23.54 -29.79
N GLN A 625 -8.96 24.15 -30.60
CA GLN A 625 -9.12 25.60 -30.59
C GLN A 625 -9.80 25.98 -29.27
N ILE A 626 -9.26 26.96 -28.56
CA ILE A 626 -9.77 27.36 -27.25
C ILE A 626 -10.15 28.83 -27.25
N ARG A 627 -11.30 29.12 -26.65
CA ARG A 627 -11.72 30.47 -26.24
C ARG A 627 -11.99 30.48 -24.74
N THR A 628 -11.62 31.58 -24.09
CA THR A 628 -11.79 31.76 -22.65
C THR A 628 -12.48 33.09 -22.40
N PHE A 629 -13.36 33.17 -21.40
CA PHE A 629 -14.03 34.41 -21.04
C PHE A 629 -14.31 34.46 -19.53
N PRO A 630 -14.24 35.64 -18.89
CA PRO A 630 -14.71 35.81 -17.53
C PRO A 630 -16.23 35.86 -17.49
N TRP A 631 -16.82 35.44 -16.38
CA TRP A 631 -18.22 35.71 -16.05
C TRP A 631 -18.31 36.28 -14.63
N THR A 632 -19.48 36.79 -14.27
CA THR A 632 -19.74 37.38 -12.95
C THR A 632 -20.95 36.71 -12.32
N PRO A 633 -20.89 36.32 -11.03
CA PRO A 633 -22.04 35.73 -10.34
C PRO A 633 -23.19 36.74 -10.22
N ASP A 634 -24.43 36.23 -10.13
CA ASP A 634 -25.62 37.07 -9.95
C ASP A 634 -25.49 37.89 -8.65
N PRO A 635 -25.49 39.24 -8.73
CA PRO A 635 -25.43 40.10 -7.56
C PRO A 635 -26.57 39.90 -6.56
N ALA A 636 -27.72 39.36 -6.99
CA ALA A 636 -28.93 39.25 -6.18
C ALA A 636 -28.98 38.02 -5.26
N THR A 637 -28.31 36.92 -5.62
CA THR A 637 -28.41 35.65 -4.88
C THR A 637 -27.19 35.38 -3.99
N GLN A 638 -26.01 35.95 -4.32
CA GLN A 638 -24.72 35.64 -3.68
C GLN A 638 -24.42 34.14 -3.53
N GLN A 639 -25.16 33.28 -4.23
CA GLN A 639 -24.98 31.84 -4.23
C GLN A 639 -24.15 31.43 -5.44
N PRO A 640 -23.23 30.45 -5.30
CA PRO A 640 -22.54 29.84 -6.43
C PRO A 640 -23.55 29.04 -7.24
N ALA A 641 -24.15 29.68 -8.24
CA ALA A 641 -25.06 29.05 -9.19
C ALA A 641 -24.37 28.94 -10.55
N PRO A 642 -24.61 27.86 -11.32
CA PRO A 642 -24.18 27.77 -12.71
C PRO A 642 -24.63 29.02 -13.48
N PRO A 643 -23.83 29.52 -14.44
CA PRO A 643 -24.29 30.59 -15.31
C PRO A 643 -25.52 30.11 -16.11
N ASP A 644 -26.68 30.74 -15.86
CA ASP A 644 -27.97 30.44 -16.52
C ASP A 644 -27.98 30.80 -18.03
N ASP A 645 -26.97 31.53 -18.50
CA ASP A 645 -26.98 32.14 -19.84
C ASP A 645 -26.24 31.29 -20.88
N GLU A 646 -26.97 30.40 -21.56
CA GLU A 646 -26.50 29.68 -22.76
C GLU A 646 -25.93 30.64 -23.83
N LEU A 647 -26.29 31.92 -23.83
CA LEU A 647 -25.81 32.89 -24.82
C LEU A 647 -24.31 33.15 -24.73
N GLN A 648 -23.67 33.09 -23.55
CA GLN A 648 -22.21 33.30 -23.42
C GLN A 648 -21.42 32.14 -24.03
N TRP A 649 -21.93 30.92 -23.85
CA TRP A 649 -21.34 29.70 -24.43
C TRP A 649 -21.65 29.56 -25.91
N GLN A 650 -22.67 30.25 -26.42
CA GLN A 650 -22.98 30.35 -27.85
C GLN A 650 -22.42 31.64 -28.50
N ASP A 651 -21.84 32.55 -27.72
CA ASP A 651 -21.35 33.84 -28.21
C ASP A 651 -20.08 33.65 -29.04
N THR A 652 -20.21 33.68 -30.36
CA THR A 652 -19.09 33.59 -31.31
C THR A 652 -18.35 34.92 -31.51
N THR A 653 -18.69 35.99 -30.76
CA THR A 653 -18.02 37.29 -30.89
C THR A 653 -16.65 37.34 -30.21
N THR A 654 -16.38 36.42 -29.28
CA THR A 654 -15.03 36.19 -28.73
C THR A 654 -14.18 35.37 -29.70
N SER A 655 -13.02 35.89 -30.08
CA SER A 655 -12.09 35.19 -30.98
C SER A 655 -11.42 34.01 -30.28
N TRP A 656 -11.10 32.95 -31.02
CA TRP A 656 -10.22 31.88 -30.55
C TRP A 656 -8.90 32.48 -30.06
N VAL A 657 -8.50 32.16 -28.83
CA VAL A 657 -7.33 32.75 -28.15
C VAL A 657 -6.07 31.88 -28.24
N GLY A 658 -6.21 30.65 -28.73
CA GLY A 658 -5.10 29.72 -28.94
C GLY A 658 -5.55 28.34 -29.41
N THR A 659 -4.57 27.48 -29.66
CA THR A 659 -4.78 26.05 -29.93
C THR A 659 -3.86 25.25 -29.01
N VAL A 660 -4.37 24.18 -28.42
CA VAL A 660 -3.58 23.23 -27.61
C VAL A 660 -3.76 21.81 -28.15
N SER A 661 -2.75 20.97 -28.01
CA SER A 661 -2.81 19.56 -28.43
C SER A 661 -3.66 18.64 -27.56
N THR A 662 -3.98 19.06 -26.34
CA THR A 662 -4.77 18.28 -25.39
C THR A 662 -5.55 19.21 -24.48
N LEU A 663 -6.73 18.77 -24.07
CA LEU A 663 -7.53 19.47 -23.09
C LEU A 663 -7.34 18.80 -21.72
N ASP A 664 -6.10 18.78 -21.22
CA ASP A 664 -5.75 18.41 -19.83
C ASP A 664 -5.23 19.65 -19.11
N LEU A 665 -6.18 20.44 -18.61
CA LEU A 665 -5.96 21.71 -17.94
C LEU A 665 -6.09 21.51 -16.43
N THR A 666 -4.95 21.33 -15.78
CA THR A 666 -4.86 21.43 -14.32
C THR A 666 -4.49 22.86 -13.93
N PHE A 667 -5.42 23.55 -13.26
CA PHE A 667 -5.29 24.99 -13.02
C PHE A 667 -4.42 25.30 -11.80
N GLY A 668 -4.40 24.44 -10.77
CA GLY A 668 -3.51 24.59 -9.62
C GLY A 668 -3.64 25.93 -8.90
N GLY A 669 -4.87 26.47 -8.83
CA GLY A 669 -5.16 27.79 -8.24
C GLY A 669 -4.87 28.99 -9.16
N SER A 670 -4.57 28.75 -10.43
CA SER A 670 -4.35 29.77 -11.46
C SER A 670 -5.55 29.92 -12.40
N GLY A 671 -5.61 31.02 -13.16
CA GLY A 671 -6.58 31.19 -14.25
C GLY A 671 -6.20 30.41 -15.54
N PRO A 672 -7.09 30.42 -16.55
CA PRO A 672 -6.94 29.66 -17.80
C PRO A 672 -5.62 29.87 -18.54
N LYS A 673 -5.09 31.10 -18.57
CA LYS A 673 -3.85 31.42 -19.27
C LYS A 673 -2.69 30.57 -18.79
N GLN A 674 -2.52 30.44 -17.47
CA GLN A 674 -1.40 29.72 -16.87
C GLN A 674 -1.56 28.21 -17.06
N ALA A 675 -2.77 27.68 -16.95
CA ALA A 675 -3.07 26.28 -17.24
C ALA A 675 -2.73 25.93 -18.71
N ILE A 676 -3.19 26.74 -19.66
CA ILE A 676 -2.94 26.58 -21.09
C ILE A 676 -1.45 26.73 -21.41
N THR A 677 -0.77 27.72 -20.81
CA THR A 677 0.67 27.93 -21.00
C THR A 677 1.47 26.69 -20.59
N ARG A 678 1.11 26.04 -19.47
CA ARG A 678 1.76 24.79 -19.03
C ARG A 678 1.61 23.66 -20.05
N VAL A 679 0.44 23.51 -20.66
CA VAL A 679 0.23 22.51 -21.72
C VAL A 679 1.08 22.83 -22.96
N LEU A 680 1.10 24.11 -23.39
CA LEU A 680 1.91 24.54 -24.52
C LEU A 680 3.41 24.33 -24.30
N GLU A 681 3.90 24.66 -23.10
CA GLU A 681 5.29 24.44 -22.68
C GLU A 681 5.63 22.94 -22.70
N ASN A 682 4.76 22.09 -22.15
CA ASN A 682 4.94 20.64 -22.15
C ASN A 682 4.95 20.04 -23.57
N ALA A 683 4.14 20.58 -24.47
CA ALA A 683 4.04 20.14 -25.85
C ALA A 683 5.15 20.70 -26.76
N ASN A 684 6.04 21.57 -26.24
CA ASN A 684 6.96 22.39 -27.03
C ASN A 684 6.25 23.15 -28.16
N GLU A 685 5.02 23.59 -27.94
CA GLU A 685 4.20 24.31 -28.91
C GLU A 685 4.53 25.81 -28.86
N VAL A 686 4.95 26.38 -30.00
CA VAL A 686 5.37 27.79 -30.12
C VAL A 686 4.16 28.73 -30.32
N VAL A 687 3.00 28.38 -29.75
CA VAL A 687 1.75 29.13 -29.97
C VAL A 687 1.61 30.23 -28.92
N PHE A 688 1.36 31.46 -29.37
CA PHE A 688 1.04 32.58 -28.50
C PHE A 688 -0.42 32.46 -28.03
N PHE A 689 -0.64 32.40 -26.72
CA PHE A 689 -1.96 32.64 -26.12
C PHE A 689 -2.17 34.15 -26.01
N GLU A 690 -3.08 34.71 -26.81
CA GLU A 690 -3.39 36.16 -26.80
C GLU A 690 -4.47 36.54 -25.78
N GLY A 691 -5.03 35.57 -25.05
CA GLY A 691 -6.04 35.82 -24.02
C GLY A 691 -5.50 36.63 -22.82
N ALA A 692 -6.35 37.51 -22.29
CA ALA A 692 -6.09 38.22 -21.04
C ALA A 692 -6.28 37.27 -19.84
N ASP A 693 -5.35 37.31 -18.87
CA ASP A 693 -5.54 36.66 -17.56
C ASP A 693 -6.29 37.65 -16.69
N THR A 694 -7.51 37.35 -16.25
CA THR A 694 -8.27 38.33 -15.44
C THR A 694 -8.78 37.80 -14.11
N GLN A 695 -8.96 36.48 -13.93
CA GLN A 695 -9.49 35.93 -12.69
C GLN A 695 -9.17 34.44 -12.49
N ARG A 696 -8.94 34.06 -11.22
CA ARG A 696 -8.78 32.67 -10.76
C ARG A 696 -10.11 31.92 -10.77
N ASP A 697 -11.18 32.63 -10.42
CA ASP A 697 -12.52 32.12 -10.19
C ASP A 697 -13.48 32.74 -11.22
N TYR A 698 -14.66 32.16 -11.44
CA TYR A 698 -15.70 32.65 -12.35
C TYR A 698 -15.26 32.79 -13.82
N PHE A 699 -14.64 31.77 -14.40
CA PHE A 699 -14.26 31.80 -15.82
C PHE A 699 -14.95 30.69 -16.62
N GLY A 700 -14.92 30.83 -17.94
CA GLY A 700 -15.42 29.84 -18.87
C GLY A 700 -14.44 29.50 -19.98
N ILE A 701 -14.52 28.25 -20.44
CA ILE A 701 -13.74 27.69 -21.54
C ILE A 701 -14.67 27.02 -22.53
N VAL A 702 -14.53 27.38 -23.81
CA VAL A 702 -15.06 26.56 -24.90
C VAL A 702 -13.90 26.06 -25.72
N ALA A 703 -13.90 24.76 -26.00
CA ALA A 703 -12.89 24.13 -26.82
C ALA A 703 -13.54 23.35 -27.97
N GLU A 704 -13.00 23.47 -29.17
CA GLU A 704 -13.46 22.71 -30.34
C GLU A 704 -12.30 21.99 -31.02
N THR A 705 -12.54 20.76 -31.46
CA THR A 705 -11.60 20.01 -32.30
C THR A 705 -12.35 19.08 -33.25
N THR A 706 -11.70 18.67 -34.32
CA THR A 706 -12.19 17.59 -35.19
C THR A 706 -11.16 16.48 -35.19
N ALA A 707 -11.58 15.27 -34.85
CA ALA A 707 -10.72 14.09 -34.82
C ALA A 707 -11.22 13.03 -35.81
N HIS A 708 -10.28 12.46 -36.57
CA HIS A 708 -10.57 11.31 -37.42
C HIS A 708 -10.59 10.04 -36.56
N LEU A 709 -11.76 9.44 -36.38
CA LEU A 709 -11.96 8.23 -35.58
C LEU A 709 -12.05 7.01 -36.48
N SER A 710 -11.17 6.03 -36.28
CA SER A 710 -11.24 4.75 -36.99
C SER A 710 -12.46 3.91 -36.56
N PRO A 711 -12.87 2.89 -37.33
CA PRO A 711 -14.02 2.07 -36.98
C PRO A 711 -13.92 1.40 -35.61
N GLY A 712 -15.03 1.33 -34.88
CA GLY A 712 -15.12 0.74 -33.54
C GLY A 712 -15.84 1.63 -32.54
N THR A 713 -15.77 1.25 -31.26
CA THR A 713 -16.33 2.03 -30.16
C THR A 713 -15.23 2.85 -29.50
N TRP A 714 -15.56 4.10 -29.20
CA TRP A 714 -14.71 5.11 -28.59
C TRP A 714 -15.33 5.57 -27.28
N SER A 715 -14.51 5.76 -26.25
CA SER A 715 -14.89 6.40 -25.00
C SER A 715 -14.47 7.86 -25.02
N VAL A 716 -15.34 8.74 -24.52
CA VAL A 716 -15.05 10.13 -24.21
C VAL A 716 -15.14 10.25 -22.70
N GLU A 717 -14.01 10.53 -22.05
CA GLU A 717 -13.90 10.63 -20.59
C GLU A 717 -13.58 12.08 -20.22
N THR A 718 -14.22 12.59 -19.16
CA THR A 718 -13.93 13.92 -18.65
C THR A 718 -13.64 13.93 -17.15
N VAL A 719 -12.85 14.92 -16.71
CA VAL A 719 -12.73 15.31 -15.30
C VAL A 719 -12.93 16.81 -15.22
N SER A 720 -13.98 17.28 -14.55
CA SER A 720 -14.23 18.70 -14.35
C SER A 720 -14.54 19.03 -12.89
N ASP A 721 -14.05 20.17 -12.42
CA ASP A 721 -14.59 20.86 -11.24
C ASP A 721 -15.57 21.90 -11.73
N ASP A 722 -16.76 21.97 -11.14
CA ASP A 722 -17.90 22.68 -11.71
C ASP A 722 -18.30 22.16 -13.11
N GLY A 723 -19.16 22.88 -13.82
CA GLY A 723 -19.94 22.25 -14.87
C GLY A 723 -19.20 22.04 -16.20
N ILE A 724 -19.55 20.93 -16.85
CA ILE A 724 -19.08 20.54 -18.17
C ILE A 724 -20.23 20.09 -19.07
N ARG A 725 -20.11 20.39 -20.36
CA ARG A 725 -20.91 19.81 -21.43
C ARG A 725 -20.03 19.43 -22.60
N VAL A 726 -20.20 18.21 -23.13
CA VAL A 726 -19.47 17.73 -24.30
C VAL A 726 -20.44 17.38 -25.40
N HIS A 727 -20.18 17.89 -26.60
CA HIS A 727 -20.89 17.57 -27.83
C HIS A 727 -20.01 16.75 -28.77
N ALA A 728 -20.60 15.80 -29.48
CA ALA A 728 -20.02 15.13 -30.64
C ALA A 728 -20.97 15.26 -31.83
N ASP A 729 -20.49 15.80 -32.95
CA ASP A 729 -21.29 16.12 -34.14
C ASP A 729 -22.56 16.93 -33.81
N GLY A 730 -22.46 17.82 -32.83
CA GLY A 730 -23.55 18.68 -32.35
C GLY A 730 -24.48 18.05 -31.31
N ALA A 731 -24.48 16.73 -31.14
CA ALA A 731 -25.26 16.05 -30.10
C ALA A 731 -24.54 16.11 -28.75
N ILE A 732 -25.25 16.45 -27.68
CA ILE A 732 -24.73 16.40 -26.31
C ILE A 732 -24.54 14.94 -25.91
N ILE A 733 -23.31 14.57 -25.55
CA ILE A 733 -22.95 13.21 -25.11
C ILE A 733 -22.61 13.15 -23.62
N ILE A 734 -22.19 14.26 -23.02
CA ILE A 734 -21.97 14.42 -21.57
C ILE A 734 -22.60 15.75 -21.14
N GLU A 735 -23.39 15.74 -20.07
CA GLU A 735 -24.01 16.93 -19.49
C GLU A 735 -24.02 16.85 -17.96
N ASN A 736 -23.04 17.52 -17.35
CA ASN A 736 -22.97 17.75 -15.92
C ASN A 736 -22.83 19.25 -15.69
N TRP A 737 -23.92 20.00 -15.90
CA TRP A 737 -23.92 21.46 -15.80
C TRP A 737 -24.26 21.94 -14.38
N THR A 738 -23.54 21.42 -13.39
CA THR A 738 -23.80 21.69 -11.95
C THR A 738 -22.54 22.17 -11.22
N HIS A 739 -22.70 22.72 -10.01
CA HIS A 739 -21.57 23.05 -9.13
C HIS A 739 -21.16 21.78 -8.37
N HIS A 740 -19.96 21.29 -8.63
CA HIS A 740 -19.45 20.05 -8.06
C HIS A 740 -17.94 20.08 -7.89
N ALA A 741 -17.44 19.30 -6.93
CA ALA A 741 -16.02 19.00 -6.82
C ALA A 741 -15.54 18.22 -8.07
N PRO A 742 -14.24 17.92 -8.27
CA PRO A 742 -13.78 17.20 -9.45
C PRO A 742 -14.52 15.87 -9.64
N GLU A 743 -15.28 15.76 -10.72
CA GLU A 743 -16.13 14.59 -11.02
C GLU A 743 -15.74 13.97 -12.37
N HIS A 744 -15.93 12.66 -12.49
CA HIS A 744 -15.65 11.90 -13.69
C HIS A 744 -16.94 11.60 -14.44
N ASP A 745 -17.02 12.04 -15.70
CA ASP A 745 -18.08 11.65 -16.62
C ASP A 745 -17.51 10.81 -17.77
N ASN A 746 -18.35 9.95 -18.34
CA ASN A 746 -18.00 9.17 -19.51
C ASN A 746 -19.17 9.07 -20.49
N ALA A 747 -18.84 8.97 -21.77
CA ALA A 747 -19.76 8.65 -22.84
C ALA A 747 -19.08 7.73 -23.87
N THR A 748 -19.88 7.11 -24.73
CA THR A 748 -19.36 6.28 -25.82
C THR A 748 -19.87 6.73 -27.17
N ILE A 749 -19.01 6.71 -28.17
CA ILE A 749 -19.32 6.96 -29.59
C ILE A 749 -19.00 5.69 -30.37
N THR A 750 -19.85 5.31 -31.32
CA THR A 750 -19.57 4.18 -32.21
C THR A 750 -19.39 4.68 -33.64
N VAL A 751 -18.25 4.34 -34.24
CA VAL A 751 -17.99 4.50 -35.67
C VAL A 751 -18.24 3.14 -36.32
N ASP A 752 -19.40 3.02 -36.98
CA ASP A 752 -19.81 1.76 -37.58
C ASP A 752 -18.83 1.33 -38.70
N PRO A 753 -18.25 0.11 -38.63
CA PRO A 753 -17.27 -0.35 -39.61
C PRO A 753 -17.85 -0.66 -40.99
N VAL A 754 -19.17 -0.84 -41.11
CA VAL A 754 -19.87 -1.05 -42.37
C VAL A 754 -20.18 0.29 -43.04
N GLU A 755 -20.68 1.27 -42.28
CA GLU A 755 -21.00 2.60 -42.80
C GLU A 755 -19.76 3.45 -43.06
N HIS A 756 -18.76 3.34 -42.18
CA HIS A 756 -17.54 4.12 -42.19
C HIS A 756 -16.29 3.23 -42.19
N PRO A 757 -16.05 2.39 -43.22
CA PRO A 757 -14.95 1.42 -43.23
C PRO A 757 -13.55 2.04 -43.13
N ASN A 758 -13.41 3.32 -43.47
CA ASN A 758 -12.17 4.08 -43.36
C ASN A 758 -12.18 5.07 -42.18
N GLY A 759 -13.12 4.94 -41.24
CA GLY A 759 -13.31 5.90 -40.17
C GLY A 759 -14.20 7.09 -40.53
N LYS A 760 -14.39 7.98 -39.55
CA LYS A 760 -15.26 9.16 -39.62
C LYS A 760 -14.61 10.34 -38.89
N ASP A 761 -14.63 11.52 -39.50
CA ASP A 761 -14.30 12.76 -38.80
C ASP A 761 -15.45 13.12 -37.85
N VAL A 762 -15.12 13.25 -36.56
CA VAL A 762 -16.06 13.65 -35.51
C VAL A 762 -15.64 15.00 -34.96
N THR A 763 -16.58 15.94 -34.92
CA THR A 763 -16.34 17.26 -34.33
C THR A 763 -16.76 17.26 -32.87
N PHE A 764 -15.81 17.51 -31.98
CA PHE A 764 -16.03 17.64 -30.56
C PHE A 764 -16.09 19.10 -30.16
N ARG A 765 -17.00 19.41 -29.24
CA ARG A 765 -17.11 20.72 -28.61
C ARG A 765 -17.32 20.57 -27.12
N VAL A 766 -16.50 21.24 -26.34
CA VAL A 766 -16.53 21.23 -24.88
C VAL A 766 -16.91 22.61 -24.39
N GLU A 767 -17.88 22.70 -23.49
CA GLU A 767 -18.22 23.87 -22.69
C GLU A 767 -17.87 23.57 -21.24
N TYR A 768 -17.21 24.49 -20.56
CA TYR A 768 -16.76 24.29 -19.18
C TYR A 768 -16.78 25.61 -18.41
N PHE A 769 -17.37 25.64 -17.22
CA PHE A 769 -17.28 26.78 -16.31
C PHE A 769 -16.60 26.42 -14.99
N GLU A 770 -15.88 27.38 -14.44
CA GLU A 770 -15.39 27.39 -13.06
C GLU A 770 -16.11 28.49 -12.29
N ILE A 771 -16.59 28.20 -11.08
CA ILE A 771 -17.15 29.15 -10.13
C ILE A 771 -16.06 29.61 -9.16
N MET A 772 -15.52 28.73 -8.33
CA MET A 772 -14.54 29.10 -7.30
C MET A 772 -13.74 27.91 -6.77
N GLY A 773 -12.49 28.17 -6.39
CA GLY A 773 -11.71 27.21 -5.59
C GLY A 773 -10.71 26.42 -6.41
N HIS A 774 -10.99 25.13 -6.66
CA HIS A 774 -10.07 24.20 -7.31
C HIS A 774 -10.57 23.85 -8.72
N ALA A 775 -10.10 24.56 -9.74
CA ALA A 775 -10.48 24.22 -11.11
C ALA A 775 -9.71 23.02 -11.70
N VAL A 776 -10.40 22.18 -12.47
CA VAL A 776 -9.82 21.18 -13.38
C VAL A 776 -10.71 20.99 -14.60
N LEU A 777 -10.10 20.82 -15.78
CA LEU A 777 -10.78 20.42 -17.00
C LEU A 777 -9.90 19.43 -17.77
N LYS A 778 -10.32 18.17 -17.80
CA LYS A 778 -9.67 17.11 -18.59
C LYS A 778 -10.68 16.50 -19.54
N VAL A 779 -10.30 16.33 -20.81
CA VAL A 779 -11.09 15.59 -21.81
C VAL A 779 -10.16 14.66 -22.56
N ASP A 780 -10.51 13.39 -22.58
CA ASP A 780 -9.76 12.33 -23.23
C ASP A 780 -10.69 11.51 -24.14
N VAL A 781 -10.19 11.14 -25.32
CA VAL A 781 -10.94 10.36 -26.31
C VAL A 781 -10.11 9.14 -26.66
N LYS A 782 -10.63 7.95 -26.36
CA LYS A 782 -9.89 6.67 -26.45
C LYS A 782 -10.66 5.61 -27.19
N LYS A 783 -9.97 4.78 -27.97
CA LYS A 783 -10.61 3.60 -28.55
C LYS A 783 -10.84 2.54 -27.47
N ILE A 784 -12.05 1.99 -27.39
CA ILE A 784 -12.34 0.85 -26.52
C ILE A 784 -11.88 -0.41 -27.26
N ALA A 785 -10.98 -1.17 -26.64
CA ALA A 785 -10.58 -2.47 -27.17
C ALA A 785 -11.81 -3.38 -27.30
N ALA A 786 -11.94 -4.07 -28.44
CA ALA A 786 -13.00 -5.06 -28.59
C ALA A 786 -12.83 -6.13 -27.51
N PRO A 787 -13.91 -6.62 -26.87
CA PRO A 787 -13.81 -7.77 -25.98
C PRO A 787 -13.20 -8.95 -26.76
N GLU A 788 -12.15 -9.56 -26.22
CA GLU A 788 -11.59 -10.82 -26.72
C GLU A 788 -12.56 -12.00 -26.55
#